data_AF-A0A7V6T3R9-F1
#
_entry.id   AF-A0A7V6T3R9-F1
#
_cell.length_a   1.000
_cell.length_b   1.000
_cell.length_c   1.000
_cell.angle_alpha   90.00
_cell.angle_beta   90.00
_cell.angle_gamma   90.00
#
_symmetry.space_group_name_H-M   'P 1'
#
loop_
_entity.id
_entity.type
_entity.pdbx_description
1 polymer ?
#
loop_
_entity_poly.entity_id
_entity_poly.type
_entity_poly.pdbx_seq_one_letter_code
_entity_poly.pdbx_strand_id
1 'polypeptide(L)'
;MLLVWERRQASGVHSFSGIVIDAGVGMPANRERGRWQIVRLSNGVPVMLWMNDAARLGDRVTGIASFKCGEGMRNPGGYSTRLMSRSNGVAHAGYLVRCDIERVDHIMWTIRRLPDLLRDRVRFHVPSFWESTESGALLASFTLGDTGLLSDIERYHLRVSGLSHLTSVSGTHLYFFLVPFQNLARRMKRTRRGKQRMLFVLTLVPGMLCGWKSGIARASLSVFLLRLDTVFGRRRDPINLLLFVATCLLALNPFAIRCQSFWMSLAAAGSIRFVSTSVNGRRSRIAEYPADGKKQTEKNLRVKSRTGCFLNRAVYSLKRIFLISLTAQVAVLPYTLMTSAGFQLLSPLTNTLAMPLASCLTAFAYVSVVVLSLIPVDSCRLMRAGTFLASLINPLAGLFHKLARWSATVRLTFIPIEWLVMILFVALLGYVIFQLNTRSAIIKRFAVIIVTIGLAVSILWITRERKDWRVIFLDVDQGDATLIISPEGYTCLIDGGDRGHGFYTILPVVRLFSLRRIDIAIVTHAHGDHATGIAELLECRMIERLCMPVVSHRESRSSGEEDWEVDLTETLLMLADEGGVYCVALKAGDRLELGSLLIDVFYPEEERDNRDLNDDSLVLRCEIGGFKILFTGDVTETGERQLLSRSIDLSADVLHVPHHGSKSSSSMAFLESVSPRMSVISVGRDNRFSHPHVCVLQRLRDIGSDVFRTDRSGALILNIREGKGTMTEWITPCIREEE
;
A
#
# COMPACT_ATOMS: atom_id res chain seq x y z
N MET A 1 -7.93 -32.92 -16.77
CA MET A 1 -8.41 -32.25 -15.55
C MET A 1 -9.44 -33.20 -14.95
N LEU A 2 -9.03 -34.07 -14.02
CA LEU A 2 -9.94 -35.01 -13.36
C LEU A 2 -10.42 -34.33 -12.07
N LEU A 3 -11.69 -33.94 -12.03
CA LEU A 3 -12.36 -33.52 -10.79
C LEU A 3 -12.63 -34.80 -9.99
N VAL A 4 -11.91 -35.00 -8.89
CA VAL A 4 -12.24 -36.06 -7.94
C VAL A 4 -13.33 -35.51 -7.01
N TRP A 5 -14.52 -36.10 -7.10
CA TRP A 5 -15.64 -35.84 -6.19
C TRP A 5 -15.73 -37.05 -5.27
N GLU A 6 -15.14 -36.99 -4.08
CA GLU A 6 -15.39 -37.98 -3.03
C GLU A 6 -16.44 -37.44 -2.06
N ARG A 7 -17.66 -38.00 -2.11
CA ARG A 7 -18.66 -37.86 -1.06
C ARG A 7 -18.23 -38.73 0.13
N ARG A 8 -17.95 -38.10 1.26
CA ARG A 8 -18.21 -38.70 2.58
C ARG A 8 -18.94 -37.68 3.46
N GLN A 9 -20.25 -37.90 3.60
CA GLN A 9 -21.02 -37.37 4.73
C GLN A 9 -20.54 -38.08 6.01
N ALA A 10 -20.62 -37.38 7.15
CA ALA A 10 -20.32 -37.81 8.52
C ALA A 10 -18.90 -37.55 9.06
N SER A 11 -18.45 -36.30 9.01
CA SER A 11 -17.55 -35.63 9.97
C SER A 11 -17.19 -34.29 9.35
N GLY A 12 -17.39 -33.15 10.03
CA GLY A 12 -17.30 -31.79 9.49
C GLY A 12 -15.93 -31.37 8.94
N VAL A 13 -15.44 -32.04 7.90
CA VAL A 13 -14.24 -31.74 7.14
C VAL A 13 -14.70 -31.19 5.79
N HIS A 14 -14.28 -29.96 5.47
CA HIS A 14 -14.54 -29.33 4.19
C HIS A 14 -14.23 -30.28 3.03
N SER A 15 -15.14 -30.39 2.07
CA SER A 15 -14.93 -31.15 0.83
C SER A 15 -13.82 -30.47 0.01
N PHE A 16 -12.64 -31.07 -0.02
CA PHE A 16 -11.51 -30.54 -0.79
C PHE A 16 -11.64 -30.94 -2.27
N SER A 17 -11.90 -29.96 -3.14
CA SER A 17 -11.72 -30.15 -4.59
C SER A 17 -10.23 -30.08 -4.92
N GLY A 18 -9.53 -31.19 -4.77
CA GLY A 18 -8.11 -31.25 -5.07
C GLY A 18 -7.84 -31.34 -6.56
N ILE A 19 -7.13 -30.36 -7.12
CA ILE A 19 -6.60 -30.46 -8.48
C ILE A 19 -5.22 -31.10 -8.39
N VAL A 20 -5.01 -32.21 -9.11
CA VAL A 20 -3.67 -32.77 -9.35
C VAL A 20 -2.88 -31.75 -10.15
N ILE A 21 -1.93 -31.12 -9.49
CA ILE A 21 -0.99 -30.23 -10.15
C ILE A 21 0.12 -31.10 -10.71
N ASP A 22 0.46 -30.88 -11.98
CA ASP A 22 1.73 -31.30 -12.56
C ASP A 22 2.27 -30.05 -13.23
N ALA A 23 3.27 -29.44 -12.60
CA ALA A 23 3.61 -28.08 -12.94
C ALA A 23 5.11 -27.81 -12.84
N GLY A 24 5.66 -27.21 -13.89
CA GLY A 24 7.02 -26.69 -13.90
C GLY A 24 7.06 -25.28 -13.33
N VAL A 25 8.01 -25.01 -12.42
CA VAL A 25 8.26 -23.65 -11.91
C VAL A 25 8.90 -22.83 -13.04
N GLY A 26 8.10 -22.01 -13.72
CA GLY A 26 8.47 -21.32 -14.96
C GLY A 26 8.97 -19.88 -14.81
N MET A 27 8.77 -19.27 -13.63
CA MET A 27 9.29 -17.95 -13.30
C MET A 27 9.74 -17.93 -11.84
N PRO A 28 10.81 -17.21 -11.51
CA PRO A 28 11.21 -17.09 -10.12
C PRO A 28 10.10 -16.43 -9.32
N ALA A 29 9.70 -17.10 -8.25
CA ALA A 29 8.77 -16.54 -7.29
C ALA A 29 9.28 -15.17 -6.84
N ASN A 30 8.42 -14.17 -7.03
CA ASN A 30 8.57 -12.90 -6.39
C ASN A 30 8.37 -13.16 -4.88
N ARG A 31 9.44 -13.54 -4.16
CA ARG A 31 9.39 -13.81 -2.70
C ARG A 31 9.13 -12.53 -1.88
N GLU A 32 8.38 -11.58 -2.42
CA GLU A 32 7.98 -10.34 -1.74
C GLU A 32 6.92 -10.60 -0.65
N ARG A 33 6.32 -11.80 -0.62
CA ARG A 33 5.25 -12.16 0.33
C ARG A 33 5.31 -13.62 0.76
N GLY A 34 6.41 -14.08 1.35
CA GLY A 34 6.48 -15.46 1.84
C GLY A 34 6.44 -16.52 0.73
N ARG A 35 6.02 -17.75 1.06
CA ARG A 35 6.22 -18.97 0.27
C ARG A 35 5.32 -19.10 -0.99
N TRP A 36 4.73 -18.00 -1.48
CA TRP A 36 3.96 -17.98 -2.74
C TRP A 36 4.88 -18.12 -3.96
N GLN A 37 4.56 -19.04 -4.88
CA GLN A 37 5.27 -19.21 -6.14
C GLN A 37 4.33 -19.34 -7.33
N ILE A 38 4.72 -18.80 -8.49
CA ILE A 38 3.97 -18.99 -9.73
C ILE A 38 4.39 -20.31 -10.37
N VAL A 39 3.45 -21.24 -10.51
CA VAL A 39 3.67 -22.54 -11.14
C VAL A 39 2.76 -22.65 -12.36
N ARG A 40 3.25 -23.25 -13.45
CA ARG A 40 2.44 -23.47 -14.65
C ARG A 40 1.87 -24.88 -14.62
N LEU A 41 0.56 -24.98 -14.52
CA LEU A 41 -0.15 -26.26 -14.66
C LEU A 41 0.16 -26.92 -16.01
N SER A 42 -0.06 -28.23 -16.12
CA SER A 42 0.19 -29.02 -17.33
C SER A 42 -0.54 -28.51 -18.58
N ASN A 43 -1.66 -27.83 -18.42
CA ASN A 43 -2.39 -27.14 -19.50
C ASN A 43 -1.80 -25.76 -19.87
N GLY A 44 -0.67 -25.38 -19.29
CA GLY A 44 0.03 -24.11 -19.52
C GLY A 44 -0.48 -22.94 -18.69
N VAL A 45 -1.56 -23.09 -17.91
CA VAL A 45 -2.15 -22.01 -17.12
C VAL A 45 -1.25 -21.70 -15.91
N PRO A 46 -0.76 -20.45 -15.77
CA PRO A 46 -0.04 -20.02 -14.58
C PRO A 46 -0.99 -19.80 -13.40
N VAL A 47 -0.63 -20.39 -12.27
CA VAL A 47 -1.31 -20.24 -10.98
C VAL A 47 -0.32 -19.84 -9.90
N MET A 48 -0.77 -19.16 -8.86
CA MET A 48 0.07 -18.79 -7.72
C MET A 48 -0.23 -19.71 -6.54
N LEU A 49 0.78 -20.41 -6.03
CA LEU A 49 0.63 -21.42 -4.99
C LEU A 49 1.47 -21.10 -3.77
N TRP A 50 0.86 -21.14 -2.59
CA TRP A 50 1.61 -21.17 -1.34
C TRP A 50 2.14 -22.59 -1.11
N MET A 51 3.45 -22.71 -0.92
CA MET A 51 4.11 -24.01 -0.77
C MET A 51 4.90 -24.02 0.53
N ASN A 52 4.79 -25.07 1.35
CA ASN A 52 5.56 -25.13 2.60
C ASN A 52 7.07 -25.26 2.34
N ASP A 53 7.43 -26.03 1.31
CA ASP A 53 8.79 -26.12 0.83
C ASP A 53 8.94 -25.39 -0.50
N ALA A 54 9.97 -24.55 -0.59
CA ALA A 54 10.23 -23.79 -1.81
C ALA A 54 10.73 -24.72 -2.93
N ALA A 55 9.90 -24.87 -3.97
CA ALA A 55 10.34 -25.44 -5.23
C ALA A 55 11.36 -24.52 -5.91
N ARG A 56 12.34 -25.09 -6.61
CA ARG A 56 13.30 -24.37 -7.44
C ARG A 56 12.75 -24.23 -8.85
N LEU A 57 13.24 -23.24 -9.58
CA LEU A 57 12.93 -23.09 -11.00
C LEU A 57 13.25 -24.41 -11.75
N GLY A 58 12.28 -24.94 -12.49
CA GLY A 58 12.40 -26.21 -13.20
C GLY A 58 12.08 -27.47 -12.41
N ASP A 59 11.87 -27.39 -11.09
CA ASP A 59 11.32 -28.52 -10.33
C ASP A 59 9.89 -28.83 -10.78
N ARG A 60 9.51 -30.09 -10.64
CA ARG A 60 8.15 -30.56 -10.92
C ARG A 60 7.40 -30.68 -9.59
N VAL A 61 6.33 -29.91 -9.47
CA VAL A 61 5.47 -29.95 -8.29
C VAL A 61 4.27 -30.83 -8.62
N THR A 62 4.11 -31.91 -7.84
CA THR A 62 2.93 -32.78 -7.91
C THR A 62 2.16 -32.74 -6.61
N GLY A 63 0.83 -32.70 -6.66
CA GLY A 63 0.06 -32.62 -5.42
C GLY A 63 -1.36 -32.11 -5.57
N ILE A 64 -1.99 -31.87 -4.43
CA ILE A 64 -3.35 -31.35 -4.30
C ILE A 64 -3.27 -29.89 -3.86
N ALA A 65 -3.81 -28.97 -4.65
CA ALA A 65 -4.05 -27.60 -4.22
C ALA A 65 -5.53 -27.29 -4.06
N SER A 66 -5.81 -26.40 -3.11
CA SER A 66 -7.06 -25.67 -2.99
C SER A 66 -6.87 -24.29 -3.61
N PHE A 67 -7.67 -23.97 -4.63
CA PHE A 67 -7.64 -22.66 -5.28
C PHE A 67 -8.73 -21.76 -4.73
N LYS A 68 -8.39 -20.49 -4.56
CA LYS A 68 -9.32 -19.39 -4.31
C LYS A 68 -9.27 -18.41 -5.47
N CYS A 69 -10.44 -17.96 -5.90
CA CYS A 69 -10.50 -16.84 -6.81
C CYS A 69 -9.93 -15.61 -6.08
N GLY A 70 -9.11 -14.81 -6.76
CA GLY A 70 -8.69 -13.54 -6.20
C GLY A 70 -9.92 -12.68 -5.93
N GLU A 71 -9.92 -11.93 -4.86
CA GLU A 71 -11.04 -11.11 -4.44
C GLU A 71 -11.04 -9.74 -5.12
N GLY A 72 -12.25 -9.21 -5.31
CA GLY A 72 -12.46 -7.81 -5.67
C GLY A 72 -11.99 -6.85 -4.58
N MET A 73 -12.28 -5.56 -4.75
CA MET A 73 -12.09 -4.59 -3.66
C MET A 73 -13.24 -4.80 -2.67
N ARG A 74 -12.97 -5.33 -1.48
CA ARG A 74 -13.99 -5.61 -0.46
C ARG A 74 -14.32 -4.39 0.40
N ASN A 75 -13.41 -3.42 0.46
CA ASN A 75 -13.60 -2.15 1.15
C ASN A 75 -13.51 -0.97 0.16
N PRO A 76 -14.14 0.19 0.47
CA PRO A 76 -13.99 1.40 -0.32
C PRO A 76 -12.51 1.82 -0.43
N GLY A 77 -12.01 1.99 -1.65
CA GLY A 77 -10.59 2.30 -1.89
C GLY A 77 -9.63 1.15 -1.56
N GLY A 78 -10.14 -0.03 -1.24
CA GLY A 78 -9.37 -1.23 -0.94
C GLY A 78 -8.64 -1.82 -2.13
N TYR A 79 -7.78 -2.79 -1.86
CA TYR A 79 -6.94 -3.42 -2.88
C TYR A 79 -7.60 -4.67 -3.47
N SER A 80 -7.63 -4.79 -4.80
CA SER A 80 -8.10 -6.02 -5.45
C SER A 80 -6.96 -7.01 -5.70
N THR A 81 -6.99 -8.12 -4.97
CA THR A 81 -6.08 -9.25 -5.21
C THR A 81 -6.35 -9.92 -6.56
N ARG A 82 -7.61 -9.92 -7.04
CA ARG A 82 -7.99 -10.38 -8.39
C ARG A 82 -7.27 -9.62 -9.49
N LEU A 83 -7.38 -8.28 -9.47
CA LEU A 83 -6.76 -7.43 -10.49
C LEU A 83 -5.25 -7.57 -10.47
N MET A 84 -4.63 -7.62 -9.28
CA MET A 84 -3.19 -7.85 -9.17
C MET A 84 -2.78 -9.20 -9.77
N SER A 85 -3.45 -10.30 -9.39
CA SER A 85 -3.11 -11.63 -9.88
C SER A 85 -3.21 -11.70 -11.41
N ARG A 86 -4.31 -11.19 -11.99
CA ARG A 86 -4.49 -11.11 -13.45
C ARG A 86 -3.39 -10.26 -14.11
N SER A 87 -2.97 -9.18 -13.47
CA SER A 87 -1.91 -8.29 -13.96
C SER A 87 -0.53 -8.97 -14.02
N ASN A 88 -0.28 -9.90 -13.09
CA ASN A 88 0.90 -10.78 -13.09
C ASN A 88 0.74 -11.99 -14.02
N GLY A 89 -0.34 -12.04 -14.81
CA GLY A 89 -0.66 -13.14 -15.69
C GLY A 89 -1.13 -14.40 -14.96
N VAL A 90 -1.44 -14.33 -13.65
CA VAL A 90 -1.89 -15.45 -12.82
C VAL A 90 -3.42 -15.54 -12.89
N ALA A 91 -3.94 -16.73 -13.21
CA ALA A 91 -5.38 -16.96 -13.28
C ALA A 91 -6.01 -17.14 -11.89
N HIS A 92 -5.39 -17.97 -11.04
CA HIS A 92 -5.89 -18.35 -9.72
C HIS A 92 -4.76 -18.39 -8.69
N ALA A 93 -5.08 -18.14 -7.42
CA ALA A 93 -4.17 -18.32 -6.31
C ALA A 93 -4.66 -19.47 -5.41
N GLY A 94 -3.78 -20.22 -4.76
CA GLY A 94 -4.18 -21.35 -3.95
C GLY A 94 -3.10 -21.83 -2.98
N TYR A 95 -3.45 -22.71 -2.05
CA TYR A 95 -2.50 -23.35 -1.15
C TYR A 95 -2.38 -24.84 -1.46
N LEU A 96 -1.17 -25.38 -1.39
CA LEU A 96 -0.96 -26.82 -1.47
C LEU A 96 -1.40 -27.47 -0.17
N VAL A 97 -2.35 -28.40 -0.28
CA VAL A 97 -2.81 -29.26 0.82
C VAL A 97 -1.84 -30.42 1.00
N ARG A 98 -1.35 -30.98 -0.10
CA ARG A 98 -0.31 -32.02 -0.14
C ARG A 98 0.56 -31.81 -1.37
N CYS A 99 1.87 -31.93 -1.23
CA CYS A 99 2.79 -31.80 -2.36
C CYS A 99 4.00 -32.72 -2.24
N ASP A 100 4.39 -33.27 -3.39
CA ASP A 100 5.67 -33.92 -3.64
C ASP A 100 6.41 -33.07 -4.69
N ILE A 101 7.63 -32.64 -4.33
CA ILE A 101 8.49 -31.83 -5.20
C ILE A 101 9.58 -32.74 -5.75
N GLU A 102 9.51 -33.04 -7.03
CA GLU A 102 10.56 -33.75 -7.75
C GLU A 102 11.63 -32.74 -8.18
N ARG A 103 12.86 -32.92 -7.67
CA ARG A 103 14.00 -32.06 -8.02
C ARG A 103 14.52 -32.44 -9.39
N VAL A 104 14.45 -31.52 -10.34
CA VAL A 104 14.94 -31.75 -11.70
C VAL A 104 16.28 -31.04 -11.86
N ASP A 105 17.37 -31.79 -11.84
CA ASP A 105 18.73 -31.24 -11.97
C ASP A 105 19.28 -31.48 -13.38
N HIS A 106 19.01 -30.52 -14.27
CA HIS A 106 19.54 -30.49 -15.63
C HIS A 106 20.41 -29.24 -15.82
N ILE A 107 21.47 -29.33 -16.65
CA ILE A 107 22.43 -28.22 -16.86
C ILE A 107 21.76 -26.92 -17.33
N MET A 108 20.74 -27.03 -18.17
CA MET A 108 19.92 -25.88 -18.60
C MET A 108 19.19 -25.20 -17.43
N TRP A 109 18.72 -25.97 -16.45
CA TRP A 109 18.10 -25.44 -15.25
C TRP A 109 19.12 -24.83 -14.30
N THR A 110 20.32 -25.40 -14.19
CA THR A 110 21.43 -24.80 -13.43
C THR A 110 21.75 -23.38 -13.94
N ILE A 111 21.83 -23.19 -15.26
CA ILE A 111 22.04 -21.87 -15.86
C ILE A 111 20.85 -20.93 -15.58
N ARG A 112 19.62 -21.43 -15.71
CA ARG A 112 18.41 -20.64 -15.47
C ARG A 112 18.19 -20.28 -13.99
N ARG A 113 18.70 -21.09 -13.05
CA ARG A 113 18.64 -20.87 -11.60
C ARG A 113 19.71 -19.89 -11.09
N LEU A 114 20.75 -19.61 -11.88
CA LEU A 114 21.85 -18.73 -11.47
C LEU A 114 21.37 -17.36 -10.93
N PRO A 115 20.40 -16.65 -11.56
CA PRO A 115 19.86 -15.41 -11.02
C PRO A 115 19.21 -15.57 -9.64
N ASP A 116 18.52 -16.68 -9.39
CA ASP A 116 17.84 -16.94 -8.12
C ASP A 116 18.83 -17.29 -7.02
N LEU A 117 19.86 -18.08 -7.34
CA LEU A 117 20.96 -18.35 -6.42
C LEU A 117 21.68 -17.07 -6.02
N LEU A 118 21.93 -16.15 -6.97
CA LEU A 118 22.51 -14.84 -6.68
C LEU A 118 21.58 -13.99 -5.81
N ARG A 119 20.27 -13.97 -6.11
CA ARG A 119 19.27 -13.23 -5.32
C ARG A 119 19.19 -13.77 -3.89
N ASP A 120 19.14 -15.08 -3.72
CA ASP A 120 19.07 -15.73 -2.41
C ASP A 120 20.35 -15.49 -1.62
N ARG A 121 21.52 -15.53 -2.28
CA ARG A 121 22.79 -15.16 -1.64
C ARG A 121 22.76 -13.72 -1.17
N VAL A 122 22.34 -12.77 -2.02
CA VAL A 122 22.20 -11.35 -1.61
C VAL A 122 21.21 -11.21 -0.46
N ARG A 123 20.04 -11.85 -0.51
CA ARG A 123 19.03 -11.80 0.58
C ARG A 123 19.51 -12.39 1.90
N PHE A 124 20.34 -13.44 1.87
CA PHE A 124 20.89 -14.03 3.08
C PHE A 124 21.99 -13.13 3.69
N HIS A 125 22.79 -12.51 2.83
CA HIS A 125 23.93 -11.70 3.24
C HIS A 125 23.52 -10.29 3.67
N VAL A 126 22.56 -9.65 2.99
CA VAL A 126 22.21 -8.24 3.27
C VAL A 126 21.69 -8.02 4.70
N PRO A 127 20.84 -8.86 5.31
CA PRO A 127 20.49 -8.72 6.71
C PRO A 127 21.67 -9.02 7.64
N SER A 128 22.51 -10.03 7.35
CA SER A 128 23.55 -10.48 8.28
C SER A 128 24.74 -9.54 8.44
N PHE A 129 25.15 -8.74 7.45
CA PHE A 129 26.14 -7.66 7.73
C PHE A 129 25.53 -6.32 8.11
N TRP A 130 24.20 -6.19 8.00
CA TRP A 130 23.47 -4.97 8.35
C TRP A 130 22.52 -5.21 9.53
N GLU A 131 22.87 -6.21 10.35
CA GLU A 131 22.08 -6.99 11.34
C GLU A 131 21.34 -6.18 12.40
N SER A 132 21.54 -4.86 12.43
CA SER A 132 20.96 -3.95 13.41
C SER A 132 20.29 -2.69 12.84
N THR A 133 20.08 -2.58 11.52
CA THR A 133 19.58 -1.31 10.93
C THR A 133 18.57 -1.47 9.79
N GLU A 134 17.52 -0.62 9.83
CA GLU A 134 16.54 -0.33 8.74
C GLU A 134 17.20 -0.21 7.34
N SER A 135 18.47 0.21 7.30
CA SER A 135 19.30 0.32 6.10
C SER A 135 19.38 -0.95 5.25
N GLY A 136 19.43 -2.15 5.85
CA GLY A 136 19.57 -3.40 5.11
C GLY A 136 18.38 -3.68 4.21
N ALA A 137 17.17 -3.49 4.74
CA ALA A 137 15.92 -3.62 3.99
C ALA A 137 15.84 -2.60 2.84
N LEU A 138 16.24 -1.36 3.08
CA LEU A 138 16.27 -0.32 2.06
C LEU A 138 17.25 -0.65 0.91
N LEU A 139 18.45 -1.17 1.21
CA LEU A 139 19.43 -1.56 0.18
C LEU A 139 18.97 -2.76 -0.65
N ALA A 140 18.33 -3.75 0.00
CA ALA A 140 17.70 -4.87 -0.71
C ALA A 140 16.63 -4.37 -1.67
N SER A 141 15.84 -3.37 -1.26
CA SER A 141 14.83 -2.75 -2.14
C SER A 141 15.47 -2.06 -3.37
N PHE A 142 16.57 -1.32 -3.21
CA PHE A 142 17.24 -0.64 -4.33
C PHE A 142 18.01 -1.57 -5.28
N THR A 143 18.33 -2.79 -4.86
CA THR A 143 19.12 -3.75 -5.68
C THR A 143 18.29 -4.86 -6.29
N LEU A 144 17.38 -5.44 -5.50
CA LEU A 144 16.52 -6.55 -5.88
C LEU A 144 15.11 -6.09 -6.25
N GLY A 145 14.76 -4.85 -5.93
CA GLY A 145 13.38 -4.35 -6.04
C GLY A 145 12.46 -5.02 -5.03
N ASP A 146 12.99 -5.56 -3.94
CA ASP A 146 12.25 -6.31 -2.93
C ASP A 146 11.87 -5.40 -1.77
N THR A 147 10.58 -5.07 -1.66
CA THR A 147 10.03 -4.28 -0.54
C THR A 147 9.45 -5.17 0.56
N GLY A 148 9.65 -6.50 0.50
CA GLY A 148 9.17 -7.45 1.50
C GLY A 148 9.89 -7.34 2.84
N LEU A 149 11.16 -6.89 2.82
CA LEU A 149 11.98 -6.68 4.03
C LEU A 149 11.70 -5.34 4.74
N LEU A 150 11.00 -4.41 4.08
CA LEU A 150 10.61 -3.14 4.71
C LEU A 150 9.42 -3.37 5.65
N SER A 151 9.42 -2.69 6.78
CA SER A 151 8.29 -2.67 7.69
C SER A 151 7.07 -1.98 7.06
N ASP A 152 5.88 -2.24 7.59
CA ASP A 152 4.65 -1.64 7.06
C ASP A 152 4.63 -0.11 7.20
N ILE A 153 5.14 0.41 8.30
CA ILE A 153 5.29 1.85 8.54
C ILE A 153 6.29 2.50 7.55
N GLU A 154 7.38 1.82 7.18
CA GLU A 154 8.30 2.31 6.16
C GLU A 154 7.63 2.35 4.78
N ARG A 155 6.91 1.27 4.42
CA ARG A 155 6.13 1.21 3.17
C ARG A 155 5.08 2.31 3.12
N TYR A 156 4.44 2.60 4.24
CA TYR A 156 3.52 3.72 4.40
C TYR A 156 4.23 5.05 4.14
N HIS A 157 5.32 5.36 4.86
CA HIS A 157 6.07 6.60 4.68
C HIS A 157 6.50 6.82 3.23
N LEU A 158 7.01 5.78 2.56
CA LEU A 158 7.40 5.85 1.15
C LEU A 158 6.21 6.07 0.21
N ARG A 159 5.06 5.46 0.50
CA ARG A 159 3.84 5.63 -0.30
C ARG A 159 3.30 7.05 -0.17
N VAL A 160 3.20 7.57 1.04
CA VAL A 160 2.66 8.92 1.31
C VAL A 160 3.57 10.01 0.79
N SER A 161 4.88 9.87 0.98
CA SER A 161 5.90 10.81 0.50
C SER A 161 6.05 10.85 -1.04
N GLY A 162 5.40 9.91 -1.74
CA GLY A 162 5.59 9.69 -3.18
C GLY A 162 6.94 9.07 -3.54
N LEU A 163 7.70 8.55 -2.56
CA LEU A 163 9.03 7.96 -2.74
C LEU A 163 9.00 6.45 -3.08
N SER A 164 7.85 5.80 -3.06
CA SER A 164 7.71 4.35 -3.36
C SER A 164 8.29 3.94 -4.73
N HIS A 165 8.30 4.85 -5.71
CA HIS A 165 8.90 4.60 -7.02
C HIS A 165 10.44 4.54 -6.98
N LEU A 166 11.08 5.04 -5.92
CA LEU A 166 12.53 4.93 -5.71
C LEU A 166 12.92 3.56 -5.16
N THR A 167 12.08 2.89 -4.39
CA THR A 167 12.34 1.51 -3.93
C THR A 167 11.96 0.46 -4.97
N SER A 168 11.28 0.86 -6.04
CA SER A 168 11.04 0.04 -7.23
C SER A 168 12.20 0.17 -8.22
N VAL A 169 12.96 -0.90 -8.43
CA VAL A 169 14.11 -0.89 -9.35
C VAL A 169 13.67 -0.51 -10.77
N SER A 170 14.26 0.58 -11.25
CA SER A 170 13.83 1.29 -12.46
C SER A 170 15.02 1.72 -13.32
N GLY A 171 14.77 2.50 -14.39
CA GLY A 171 15.83 2.93 -15.30
C GLY A 171 16.90 3.82 -14.68
N THR A 172 16.59 4.56 -13.62
CA THR A 172 17.59 5.31 -12.84
C THR A 172 18.54 4.37 -12.10
N HIS A 173 18.04 3.28 -11.52
CA HIS A 173 18.87 2.27 -10.88
C HIS A 173 19.81 1.60 -11.88
N LEU A 174 19.28 1.23 -13.05
CA LEU A 174 20.07 0.72 -14.16
C LEU A 174 21.13 1.72 -14.63
N TYR A 175 20.80 3.01 -14.68
CA TYR A 175 21.75 4.06 -15.02
C TYR A 175 22.88 4.14 -13.99
N PHE A 176 22.58 4.21 -12.69
CA PHE A 176 23.59 4.29 -11.63
C PHE A 176 24.46 3.03 -11.57
N PHE A 177 23.88 1.86 -11.85
CA PHE A 177 24.64 0.62 -12.03
C PHE A 177 25.64 0.73 -13.19
N LEU A 178 25.23 1.26 -14.35
CA LEU A 178 26.07 1.28 -15.55
C LEU A 178 27.15 2.38 -15.55
N VAL A 179 26.96 3.50 -14.84
CA VAL A 179 27.87 4.66 -14.87
C VAL A 179 29.34 4.31 -14.52
N PRO A 180 29.63 3.57 -13.42
CA PRO A 180 31.00 3.16 -13.10
C PRO A 180 31.65 2.37 -14.24
N PHE A 181 30.92 1.42 -14.83
CA PHE A 181 31.41 0.61 -15.95
C PHE A 181 31.59 1.42 -17.23
N GLN A 182 30.77 2.43 -17.46
CA GLN A 182 30.95 3.36 -18.59
C GLN A 182 32.24 4.17 -18.44
N ASN A 183 32.51 4.68 -17.24
CA ASN A 183 33.74 5.42 -16.95
C ASN A 183 34.98 4.52 -17.08
N LEU A 184 34.92 3.29 -16.58
CA LEU A 184 35.97 2.29 -16.77
C LEU A 184 36.16 1.96 -18.25
N ALA A 185 35.07 1.74 -18.98
CA ALA A 185 35.11 1.45 -20.42
C ALA A 185 35.76 2.56 -21.24
N ARG A 186 35.60 3.83 -20.85
CA ARG A 186 36.30 4.94 -21.52
C ARG A 186 37.81 4.80 -21.40
N ARG A 187 38.33 4.35 -20.25
CA ARG A 187 39.76 4.14 -19.99
C ARG A 187 40.35 2.89 -20.64
N MET A 188 39.53 1.90 -20.99
CA MET A 188 40.02 0.67 -21.63
C MET A 188 40.44 0.88 -23.09
N LYS A 189 41.54 0.24 -23.50
CA LYS A 189 42.01 0.13 -24.90
C LYS A 189 41.19 -0.92 -25.69
N ARG A 190 39.88 -0.73 -25.81
CA ARG A 190 38.96 -1.64 -26.53
C ARG A 190 38.26 -0.91 -27.69
N THR A 191 37.87 -1.62 -28.74
CA THR A 191 37.09 -1.03 -29.85
C THR A 191 35.75 -0.47 -29.35
N ARG A 192 35.20 0.54 -30.04
CA ARG A 192 33.88 1.13 -29.71
C ARG A 192 32.79 0.06 -29.64
N ARG A 193 32.79 -0.89 -30.60
CA ARG A 193 31.88 -2.05 -30.62
C ARG A 193 32.10 -2.97 -29.42
N GLY A 194 33.35 -3.25 -29.05
CA GLY A 194 33.66 -4.07 -27.87
C GLY A 194 33.21 -3.45 -26.56
N LYS A 195 33.39 -2.12 -26.39
CA LYS A 195 32.88 -1.38 -25.24
C LYS A 195 31.35 -1.43 -25.15
N GLN A 196 30.66 -1.28 -26.28
CA GLN A 196 29.20 -1.37 -26.33
C GLN A 196 28.67 -2.77 -26.01
N ARG A 197 29.30 -3.83 -26.54
CA ARG A 197 28.94 -5.22 -26.20
C ARG A 197 29.10 -5.49 -24.71
N MET A 198 30.18 -5.05 -24.09
CA MET A 198 30.39 -5.21 -22.64
C MET A 198 29.30 -4.50 -21.83
N LEU A 199 29.02 -3.22 -22.13
CA LEU A 199 27.97 -2.46 -21.44
C LEU A 199 26.57 -3.07 -21.66
N PHE A 200 26.34 -3.69 -22.81
CA PHE A 200 25.11 -4.40 -23.09
C PHE A 200 24.95 -5.63 -22.17
N VAL A 201 25.96 -6.48 -22.06
CA VAL A 201 25.93 -7.65 -21.16
C VAL A 201 25.69 -7.21 -19.70
N LEU A 202 26.34 -6.14 -19.27
CA LEU A 202 26.13 -5.57 -17.93
C LEU A 202 24.69 -5.09 -17.69
N THR A 203 23.99 -4.64 -18.73
CA THR A 203 22.58 -4.20 -18.61
C THR A 203 21.64 -5.35 -18.21
N LEU A 204 22.02 -6.60 -18.50
CA LEU A 204 21.23 -7.78 -18.14
C LEU A 204 21.32 -8.11 -16.65
N VAL A 205 22.41 -7.72 -15.97
CA VAL A 205 22.67 -8.09 -14.57
C VAL A 205 21.58 -7.56 -13.62
N PRO A 206 21.21 -6.26 -13.61
CA PRO A 206 20.12 -5.79 -12.77
C PRO A 206 18.77 -6.45 -13.09
N GLY A 207 18.50 -6.72 -14.37
CA GLY A 207 17.28 -7.43 -14.78
C GLY A 207 17.19 -8.84 -14.20
N MET A 208 18.31 -9.59 -14.23
CA MET A 208 18.42 -10.91 -13.61
C MET A 208 18.25 -10.87 -12.09
N LEU A 209 18.94 -9.94 -11.42
CA LEU A 209 18.84 -9.79 -9.95
C LEU A 209 17.42 -9.45 -9.50
N CYS A 210 16.73 -8.57 -10.23
CA CYS A 210 15.38 -8.11 -9.88
C CYS A 210 14.24 -9.00 -10.41
N GLY A 211 14.55 -10.07 -11.14
CA GLY A 211 13.51 -10.95 -11.72
C GLY A 211 12.70 -10.31 -12.83
N TRP A 212 13.28 -9.38 -13.59
CA TRP A 212 12.65 -8.75 -14.77
C TRP A 212 11.28 -8.08 -14.51
N LYS A 213 11.09 -7.46 -13.33
CA LYS A 213 9.92 -6.60 -13.06
C LYS A 213 9.73 -5.53 -14.13
N SER A 214 8.48 -5.07 -14.33
CA SER A 214 8.09 -4.18 -15.43
C SER A 214 8.97 -2.93 -15.57
N GLY A 215 9.38 -2.31 -14.45
CA GLY A 215 10.26 -1.15 -14.40
C GLY A 215 11.65 -1.40 -15.02
N ILE A 216 12.33 -2.44 -14.56
CA ILE A 216 13.68 -2.79 -15.02
C ILE A 216 13.66 -3.44 -16.41
N ALA A 217 12.67 -4.27 -16.72
CA ALA A 217 12.52 -4.88 -18.04
C ALA A 217 12.39 -3.81 -19.14
N ARG A 218 11.53 -2.81 -18.91
CA ARG A 218 11.37 -1.66 -19.79
C ARG A 218 12.67 -0.87 -19.96
N ALA A 219 13.36 -0.60 -18.85
CA ALA A 219 14.61 0.17 -18.87
C ALA A 219 15.72 -0.56 -19.62
N SER A 220 15.90 -1.86 -19.37
CA SER A 220 16.87 -2.70 -20.04
C SER A 220 16.58 -2.82 -21.54
N LEU A 221 15.30 -3.01 -21.92
CA LEU A 221 14.88 -3.02 -23.32
C LEU A 221 15.12 -1.66 -24.00
N SER A 222 14.82 -0.56 -23.31
CA SER A 222 15.09 0.80 -23.81
C SER A 222 16.59 1.01 -24.03
N VAL A 223 17.44 0.62 -23.07
CA VAL A 223 18.90 0.71 -23.20
C VAL A 223 19.38 -0.18 -24.35
N PHE A 224 18.87 -1.40 -24.49
CA PHE A 224 19.20 -2.30 -25.59
C PHE A 224 18.94 -1.68 -26.96
N LEU A 225 17.72 -1.19 -27.19
CA LEU A 225 17.33 -0.56 -28.45
C LEU A 225 18.15 0.71 -28.73
N LEU A 226 18.38 1.54 -27.71
CA LEU A 226 19.26 2.70 -27.80
C LEU A 226 20.72 2.33 -28.15
N ARG A 227 21.17 1.10 -27.91
CA ARG A 227 22.51 0.64 -28.31
C ARG A 227 22.50 0.03 -29.70
N LEU A 228 21.51 -0.79 -30.04
CA LEU A 228 21.33 -1.34 -31.39
C LEU A 228 21.29 -0.25 -32.45
N ASP A 229 20.56 0.83 -32.19
CA ASP A 229 20.48 1.95 -33.12
C ASP A 229 21.83 2.62 -33.38
N THR A 230 22.77 2.60 -32.42
CA THR A 230 24.14 3.12 -32.66
C THR A 230 24.95 2.20 -33.58
N VAL A 231 24.55 0.94 -33.71
CA VAL A 231 25.14 -0.03 -34.64
C VAL A 231 24.58 0.19 -36.04
N PHE A 232 23.27 0.48 -36.16
CA PHE A 232 22.58 0.66 -37.45
C PHE A 232 22.56 2.11 -37.97
N GLY A 233 23.06 3.08 -37.21
CA GLY A 233 23.20 4.48 -37.68
C GLY A 233 21.89 5.24 -37.87
N ARG A 234 20.79 4.82 -37.24
CA ARG A 234 19.47 5.45 -37.41
C ARG A 234 19.30 6.72 -36.54
N ARG A 235 18.67 7.77 -37.08
CA ARG A 235 18.20 8.94 -36.31
C ARG A 235 16.97 8.54 -35.49
N ARG A 236 16.87 9.04 -34.26
CA ARG A 236 15.87 8.58 -33.29
C ARG A 236 14.82 9.64 -33.04
N ASP A 237 13.57 9.19 -33.10
CA ASP A 237 12.48 9.84 -32.40
C ASP A 237 12.30 9.19 -31.00
N PRO A 238 12.48 9.94 -29.90
CA PRO A 238 12.38 9.41 -28.54
C PRO A 238 10.99 8.91 -28.14
N ILE A 239 9.95 9.40 -28.81
CA ILE A 239 8.55 9.03 -28.57
C ILE A 239 8.27 7.70 -29.27
N ASN A 240 8.70 7.53 -30.53
CA ASN A 240 8.59 6.26 -31.25
C ASN A 240 9.30 5.13 -30.50
N LEU A 241 10.48 5.40 -29.94
CA LEU A 241 11.17 4.41 -29.10
C LEU A 241 10.35 4.04 -27.86
N LEU A 242 9.73 5.03 -27.20
CA LEU A 242 8.91 4.78 -26.01
C LEU A 242 7.68 3.93 -26.34
N LEU A 243 6.98 4.27 -27.42
CA LEU A 243 5.80 3.53 -27.90
C LEU A 243 6.17 2.12 -28.35
N PHE A 244 7.29 1.96 -29.08
CA PHE A 244 7.76 0.65 -29.49
C PHE A 244 8.09 -0.26 -28.30
N VAL A 245 8.78 0.28 -27.27
CA VAL A 245 9.03 -0.44 -26.03
C VAL A 245 7.72 -0.84 -25.34
N ALA A 246 6.74 0.06 -25.29
CA ALA A 246 5.42 -0.23 -24.73
C ALA A 246 4.71 -1.36 -25.50
N THR A 247 4.74 -1.32 -26.84
CA THR A 247 4.18 -2.38 -27.70
C THR A 247 4.87 -3.72 -27.46
N CYS A 248 6.20 -3.76 -27.36
CA CYS A 248 6.91 -5.00 -27.04
C CYS A 248 6.51 -5.57 -25.68
N LEU A 249 6.35 -4.72 -24.66
CA LEU A 249 5.92 -5.16 -23.33
C LEU A 249 4.48 -5.71 -23.35
N LEU A 250 3.57 -5.06 -24.07
CA LEU A 250 2.19 -5.53 -24.23
C LEU A 250 2.10 -6.81 -25.06
N ALA A 251 2.98 -6.99 -26.06
CA ALA A 251 3.06 -8.24 -26.81
C ALA A 251 3.53 -9.41 -25.93
N LEU A 252 4.41 -9.14 -24.95
CA LEU A 252 4.87 -10.15 -23.99
C LEU A 252 3.86 -10.42 -22.87
N ASN A 253 3.15 -9.39 -22.40
CA ASN A 253 2.11 -9.48 -21.39
C ASN A 253 0.95 -8.51 -21.71
N PRO A 254 -0.11 -8.97 -22.39
CA PRO A 254 -1.27 -8.13 -22.73
C PRO A 254 -1.98 -7.58 -21.49
N PHE A 255 -1.93 -8.28 -20.35
CA PHE A 255 -2.54 -7.83 -19.10
C PHE A 255 -1.81 -6.65 -18.46
N ALA A 256 -0.60 -6.31 -18.92
CA ALA A 256 0.13 -5.14 -18.45
C ALA A 256 -0.64 -3.83 -18.67
N ILE A 257 -1.61 -3.80 -19.61
CA ILE A 257 -2.50 -2.66 -19.82
C ILE A 257 -3.42 -2.37 -18.61
N ARG A 258 -3.70 -3.39 -17.78
CA ARG A 258 -4.47 -3.22 -16.53
C ARG A 258 -3.58 -2.86 -15.34
N CYS A 259 -2.25 -2.85 -15.51
CA CYS A 259 -1.32 -2.44 -14.46
C CYS A 259 -1.23 -0.92 -14.38
N GLN A 260 -1.51 -0.36 -13.21
CA GLN A 260 -1.23 1.05 -12.94
C GLN A 260 0.26 1.39 -13.14
N SER A 261 1.16 0.50 -12.69
CA SER A 261 2.61 0.70 -12.81
C SER A 261 3.09 0.84 -14.26
N PHE A 262 2.41 0.21 -15.23
CA PHE A 262 2.71 0.37 -16.65
C PHE A 262 2.42 1.79 -17.13
N TRP A 263 1.20 2.28 -16.87
CA TRP A 263 0.76 3.62 -17.27
C TRP A 263 1.54 4.72 -16.58
N MET A 264 1.75 4.61 -15.27
CA MET A 264 2.52 5.57 -14.49
C MET A 264 3.92 5.78 -15.09
N SER A 265 4.55 4.66 -15.43
CA SER A 265 5.89 4.58 -15.97
C SER A 265 5.96 5.17 -17.38
N LEU A 266 4.98 4.88 -18.23
CA LEU A 266 4.87 5.42 -19.60
C LEU A 266 4.62 6.94 -19.59
N ALA A 267 3.66 7.41 -18.79
CA ALA A 267 3.31 8.83 -18.66
C ALA A 267 4.48 9.66 -18.16
N ALA A 268 5.16 9.22 -17.10
CA ALA A 268 6.34 9.91 -16.58
C ALA A 268 7.49 9.95 -17.59
N ALA A 269 7.80 8.84 -18.27
CA ALA A 269 8.88 8.82 -19.26
C ALA A 269 8.58 9.69 -20.49
N GLY A 270 7.32 9.72 -20.93
CA GLY A 270 6.85 10.56 -22.02
C GLY A 270 6.93 12.06 -21.69
N SER A 271 6.42 12.46 -20.52
CA SER A 271 6.38 13.87 -20.10
C SER A 271 7.77 14.46 -19.90
N ILE A 272 8.68 13.73 -19.24
CA ILE A 272 10.08 14.14 -19.06
C ILE A 272 10.75 14.39 -20.41
N ARG A 273 10.51 13.51 -21.39
CA ARG A 273 11.09 13.65 -22.74
C ARG A 273 10.50 14.86 -23.45
N PHE A 274 9.18 15.02 -23.46
CA PHE A 274 8.50 16.15 -24.08
C PHE A 274 9.07 17.48 -23.55
N VAL A 275 9.09 17.66 -22.22
CA VAL A 275 9.63 18.88 -21.60
C VAL A 275 11.12 19.07 -21.91
N SER A 276 11.92 18.00 -21.88
CA SER A 276 13.35 18.10 -22.23
C SER A 276 13.58 18.57 -23.68
N THR A 277 12.73 18.16 -24.62
CA THR A 277 12.82 18.60 -26.01
C THR A 277 12.36 20.04 -26.21
N SER A 278 11.30 20.49 -25.53
CA SER A 278 10.82 21.88 -25.63
C SER A 278 11.80 22.89 -25.02
N VAL A 279 12.43 22.54 -23.89
CA VAL A 279 13.44 23.37 -23.22
C VAL A 279 14.72 23.48 -24.07
N ASN A 280 15.14 22.38 -24.72
CA ASN A 280 16.30 22.39 -25.61
C ASN A 280 15.99 23.00 -26.98
N GLY A 281 14.75 22.89 -27.48
CA GLY A 281 14.28 23.50 -28.73
C GLY A 281 14.27 25.03 -28.67
N ARG A 282 13.85 25.63 -27.54
CA ARG A 282 14.00 27.08 -27.32
C ARG A 282 15.46 27.53 -27.22
N ARG A 283 16.36 26.65 -26.76
CA ARG A 283 17.80 26.92 -26.78
C ARG A 283 18.40 26.91 -28.18
N SER A 284 17.86 26.14 -29.13
CA SER A 284 18.33 26.23 -30.53
C SER A 284 18.03 27.58 -31.19
N ARG A 285 17.07 28.35 -30.69
CA ARG A 285 16.78 29.74 -31.14
C ARG A 285 17.52 30.82 -30.34
N ILE A 286 18.19 30.46 -29.24
CA ILE A 286 19.00 31.38 -28.40
C ILE A 286 20.51 31.02 -28.48
N ALA A 287 20.85 29.90 -29.14
CA ALA A 287 22.21 29.44 -29.37
C ALA A 287 22.65 29.55 -30.84
N GLU A 288 22.07 30.50 -31.59
CA GLU A 288 22.82 31.20 -32.64
C GLU A 288 23.60 32.34 -31.98
N TYR A 289 24.61 31.97 -31.19
CA TYR A 289 25.77 32.83 -31.04
C TYR A 289 26.74 32.39 -32.13
N PRO A 290 27.15 33.27 -33.06
CA PRO A 290 28.00 32.88 -34.16
C PRO A 290 29.27 32.25 -33.62
N ALA A 291 29.60 31.07 -34.13
CA ALA A 291 30.94 30.51 -34.06
C ALA A 291 31.84 31.37 -34.95
N ASP A 292 32.23 32.55 -34.47
CA ASP A 292 33.35 33.26 -35.04
C ASP A 292 34.25 33.79 -33.94
N GLY A 293 35.52 33.38 -34.03
CA GLY A 293 36.50 33.57 -32.99
C GLY A 293 36.90 35.04 -32.91
N LYS A 294 36.50 35.72 -31.83
CA LYS A 294 37.24 36.88 -31.33
C LYS A 294 37.09 36.98 -29.81
N LYS A 295 38.23 36.92 -29.14
CA LYS A 295 38.43 37.35 -27.75
C LYS A 295 37.82 38.75 -27.60
N GLN A 296 36.74 38.89 -26.85
CA GLN A 296 36.32 40.21 -26.39
C GLN A 296 35.81 40.17 -24.95
N THR A 297 36.70 40.67 -24.10
CA THR A 297 36.43 41.39 -22.85
C THR A 297 35.76 40.64 -21.71
N GLU A 298 36.61 39.88 -21.01
CA GLU A 298 36.65 39.89 -19.54
C GLU A 298 36.74 41.34 -19.02
N LYS A 299 35.60 41.96 -18.71
CA LYS A 299 35.55 43.11 -17.79
C LYS A 299 34.17 43.11 -17.16
N ASN A 300 34.15 42.91 -15.84
CA ASN A 300 32.98 42.83 -14.95
C ASN A 300 32.33 41.45 -14.82
N LEU A 301 32.97 40.54 -14.08
CA LEU A 301 32.27 39.67 -13.13
C LEU A 301 33.29 39.20 -12.07
N ARG A 302 33.12 39.74 -10.86
CA ARG A 302 33.83 39.44 -9.62
C ARG A 302 34.31 37.99 -9.55
N VAL A 303 35.56 37.82 -9.13
CA VAL A 303 36.21 36.57 -8.70
C VAL A 303 35.18 35.64 -8.05
N LYS A 304 34.59 34.71 -8.83
CA LYS A 304 33.77 33.65 -8.25
C LYS A 304 34.75 32.67 -7.65
N SER A 305 34.87 32.70 -6.32
CA SER A 305 35.55 31.64 -5.58
C SER A 305 35.12 30.27 -6.13
N ARG A 306 36.02 29.29 -6.11
CA ARG A 306 35.76 27.91 -6.55
C ARG A 306 34.45 27.37 -5.91
N THR A 307 34.18 27.81 -4.68
CA THR A 307 32.95 27.61 -3.90
C THR A 307 31.71 28.24 -4.55
N GLY A 308 31.77 29.48 -5.02
CA GLY A 308 30.65 30.15 -5.69
C GLY A 308 30.30 29.54 -7.07
N CYS A 309 31.27 28.96 -7.76
CA CYS A 309 31.01 28.20 -8.99
C CYS A 309 30.33 26.85 -8.68
N PHE A 310 30.78 26.16 -7.64
CA PHE A 310 30.17 24.91 -7.16
C PHE A 310 28.73 25.11 -6.70
N LEU A 311 28.45 26.12 -5.86
CA LEU A 311 27.09 26.44 -5.39
C LEU A 311 26.13 26.70 -6.55
N ASN A 312 26.55 27.52 -7.53
CA ASN A 312 25.72 27.81 -8.70
C ASN A 312 25.39 26.54 -9.50
N ARG A 313 26.36 25.62 -9.64
CA ARG A 313 26.14 24.33 -10.32
C ARG A 313 25.21 23.41 -9.53
N ALA A 314 25.34 23.38 -8.21
CA ALA A 314 24.46 22.62 -7.31
C ALA A 314 23.01 23.13 -7.38
N VAL A 315 22.80 24.44 -7.24
CA VAL A 315 21.49 25.08 -7.36
C VAL A 315 20.85 24.81 -8.72
N TYR A 316 21.62 24.93 -9.81
CA TYR A 316 21.11 24.62 -11.15
C TYR A 316 20.71 23.14 -11.30
N SER A 317 21.47 22.23 -10.71
CA SER A 317 21.17 20.79 -10.73
C SER A 317 19.90 20.48 -9.94
N LEU A 318 19.75 21.06 -8.75
CA LEU A 318 18.54 20.91 -7.92
C LEU A 318 17.30 21.47 -8.63
N LYS A 319 17.39 22.65 -9.25
CA LYS A 319 16.29 23.21 -10.06
C LYS A 319 15.86 22.28 -11.18
N ARG A 320 16.81 21.64 -11.86
CA ARG A 320 16.49 20.66 -12.93
C ARG A 320 15.82 19.41 -12.40
N ILE A 321 16.32 18.84 -11.29
CA ILE A 321 15.71 17.67 -10.66
C ILE A 321 14.29 17.99 -10.23
N PHE A 322 14.07 19.16 -9.62
CA PHE A 322 12.75 19.63 -9.22
C PHE A 322 11.79 19.73 -10.41
N LEU A 323 12.20 20.37 -11.51
CA LEU A 323 11.35 20.50 -12.70
C LEU A 323 11.03 19.14 -13.33
N ILE A 324 11.98 18.22 -13.37
CA ILE A 324 11.77 16.84 -13.86
C ILE A 324 10.77 16.11 -12.96
N SER A 325 10.96 16.21 -11.64
CA SER A 325 10.07 15.59 -10.65
C SER A 325 8.65 16.14 -10.75
N LEU A 326 8.50 17.46 -10.80
CA LEU A 326 7.21 18.14 -10.97
C LEU A 326 6.51 17.71 -12.27
N THR A 327 7.25 17.69 -13.38
CA THR A 327 6.71 17.26 -14.68
C THR A 327 6.23 15.81 -14.66
N ALA A 328 7.02 14.92 -14.07
CA ALA A 328 6.65 13.52 -13.93
C ALA A 328 5.37 13.40 -13.09
N GLN A 329 5.32 14.06 -11.94
CA GLN A 329 4.19 14.00 -11.02
C GLN A 329 2.89 14.52 -11.61
N VAL A 330 2.93 15.66 -12.32
CA VAL A 330 1.75 16.17 -13.03
C VAL A 330 1.26 15.16 -14.07
N ALA A 331 2.18 14.51 -14.80
CA ALA A 331 1.80 13.53 -15.82
C ALA A 331 1.20 12.24 -15.25
N VAL A 332 1.65 11.81 -14.06
CA VAL A 332 1.08 10.63 -13.40
C VAL A 332 -0.10 10.92 -12.49
N LEU A 333 -0.43 12.20 -12.28
CA LEU A 333 -1.45 12.62 -11.34
C LEU A 333 -2.81 11.91 -11.49
N PRO A 334 -3.38 11.74 -12.70
CA PRO A 334 -4.69 11.08 -12.86
C PRO A 334 -4.70 9.67 -12.25
N TYR A 335 -3.63 8.92 -12.47
CA TYR A 335 -3.49 7.56 -11.96
C TYR A 335 -3.18 7.53 -10.46
N THR A 336 -2.42 8.50 -9.94
CA THR A 336 -2.20 8.64 -8.50
C THR A 336 -3.52 8.94 -7.78
N LEU A 337 -4.37 9.79 -8.36
CA LEU A 337 -5.65 10.18 -7.77
C LEU A 337 -6.65 9.03 -7.69
N MET A 338 -6.68 8.15 -8.70
CA MET A 338 -7.56 6.97 -8.71
C MET A 338 -7.28 5.98 -7.56
N THR A 339 -6.07 5.98 -7.00
CA THR A 339 -5.65 4.97 -6.01
C THR A 339 -5.26 5.52 -4.65
N SER A 340 -4.94 6.81 -4.58
CA SER A 340 -4.43 7.42 -3.34
C SER A 340 -5.46 8.34 -2.68
N ALA A 341 -6.57 8.62 -3.39
CA ALA A 341 -7.63 9.55 -3.02
C ALA A 341 -7.19 10.99 -2.66
N GLY A 342 -5.94 11.34 -2.97
CA GLY A 342 -5.43 12.70 -2.92
C GLY A 342 -3.96 12.77 -3.30
N PHE A 343 -3.39 13.97 -3.19
CA PHE A 343 -2.06 14.28 -3.70
C PHE A 343 -1.23 15.03 -2.66
N GLN A 344 0.01 14.59 -2.45
CA GLN A 344 0.93 15.27 -1.56
C GLN A 344 1.75 16.33 -2.32
N LEU A 345 1.47 17.61 -2.04
CA LEU A 345 2.14 18.76 -2.66
C LEU A 345 3.65 18.80 -2.45
N LEU A 346 4.15 18.22 -1.34
CA LEU A 346 5.59 18.19 -1.06
C LEU A 346 6.34 17.17 -1.90
N SER A 347 5.65 16.25 -2.56
CA SER A 347 6.31 15.18 -3.28
C SER A 347 7.37 15.65 -4.29
N PRO A 348 7.21 16.74 -5.09
CA PRO A 348 8.28 17.19 -5.99
C PRO A 348 9.54 17.60 -5.23
N LEU A 349 9.37 18.26 -4.08
CA LEU A 349 10.46 18.70 -3.22
C LEU A 349 11.14 17.49 -2.55
N THR A 350 10.35 16.60 -1.95
CA THR A 350 10.86 15.38 -1.30
C THR A 350 11.62 14.52 -2.30
N ASN A 351 11.09 14.31 -3.51
CA ASN A 351 11.81 13.63 -4.60
C ASN A 351 13.12 14.31 -4.97
N THR A 352 13.16 15.65 -4.97
CA THR A 352 14.39 16.41 -5.32
C THR A 352 15.50 16.16 -4.31
N LEU A 353 15.16 16.05 -3.03
CA LEU A 353 16.10 15.77 -1.95
C LEU A 353 16.44 14.28 -1.83
N ALA A 354 15.47 13.41 -2.07
CA ALA A 354 15.61 11.97 -1.96
C ALA A 354 16.40 11.36 -3.13
N MET A 355 16.30 11.91 -4.35
CA MET A 355 16.94 11.34 -5.54
C MET A 355 18.48 11.23 -5.43
N PRO A 356 19.22 12.26 -4.97
CA PRO A 356 20.65 12.13 -4.73
C PRO A 356 20.98 11.04 -3.71
N LEU A 357 20.22 10.96 -2.61
CA LEU A 357 20.42 9.94 -1.57
C LEU A 357 20.18 8.54 -2.14
N ALA A 358 19.05 8.33 -2.81
CA ALA A 358 18.72 7.07 -3.48
C ALA A 358 19.78 6.69 -4.53
N SER A 359 20.35 7.66 -5.25
CA SER A 359 21.41 7.38 -6.22
C SER A 359 22.71 6.88 -5.59
N CYS A 360 23.13 7.49 -4.47
CA CYS A 360 24.29 7.05 -3.71
C CYS A 360 24.03 5.66 -3.12
N LEU A 361 22.87 5.49 -2.46
CA LEU A 361 22.46 4.22 -1.85
C LEU A 361 22.41 3.10 -2.88
N THR A 362 21.84 3.35 -4.06
CA THR A 362 21.81 2.38 -5.17
C THR A 362 23.22 2.00 -5.63
N ALA A 363 24.11 2.97 -5.80
CA ALA A 363 25.48 2.72 -6.23
C ALA A 363 26.23 1.87 -5.19
N PHE A 364 26.13 2.22 -3.91
CA PHE A 364 26.72 1.44 -2.82
C PHE A 364 26.11 0.05 -2.73
N ALA A 365 24.79 -0.08 -2.87
CA ALA A 365 24.10 -1.35 -2.81
C ALA A 365 24.59 -2.31 -3.91
N TYR A 366 24.75 -1.83 -5.16
CA TYR A 366 25.33 -2.66 -6.23
C TYR A 366 26.80 -2.99 -6.01
N VAL A 367 27.61 -2.07 -5.46
CA VAL A 367 29.00 -2.36 -5.09
C VAL A 367 29.03 -3.43 -4.01
N SER A 368 28.18 -3.35 -2.99
CA SER A 368 28.02 -4.37 -1.97
C SER A 368 27.67 -5.71 -2.60
N VAL A 369 26.71 -5.79 -3.53
CA VAL A 369 26.40 -7.05 -4.24
C VAL A 369 27.62 -7.62 -4.95
N VAL A 370 28.40 -6.79 -5.66
CA VAL A 370 29.62 -7.25 -6.36
C VAL A 370 30.67 -7.75 -5.38
N VAL A 371 30.93 -7.00 -4.31
CA VAL A 371 31.93 -7.38 -3.28
C VAL A 371 31.49 -8.65 -2.54
N LEU A 372 30.24 -8.74 -2.13
CA LEU A 372 29.66 -9.90 -1.42
C LEU A 372 29.62 -11.15 -2.29
N SER A 373 29.46 -11.01 -3.62
CA SER A 373 29.45 -12.16 -4.53
C SER A 373 30.83 -12.77 -4.78
N LEU A 374 31.91 -12.03 -4.49
CA LEU A 374 33.28 -12.43 -4.79
C LEU A 374 34.04 -13.03 -3.59
N ILE A 375 33.48 -12.97 -2.38
CA ILE A 375 34.18 -13.35 -1.15
C ILE A 375 33.54 -14.61 -0.54
N PRO A 376 34.33 -15.66 -0.22
CA PRO A 376 33.84 -16.84 0.50
C PRO A 376 33.28 -16.47 1.89
N VAL A 377 32.21 -17.16 2.30
CA VAL A 377 31.28 -16.79 3.39
C VAL A 377 31.95 -16.76 4.77
N ASP A 378 33.09 -17.44 4.96
CA ASP A 378 33.64 -17.71 6.29
C ASP A 378 34.81 -16.79 6.72
N SER A 379 34.98 -15.63 6.10
CA SER A 379 36.15 -14.77 6.40
C SER A 379 35.79 -13.58 7.32
N CYS A 380 36.50 -13.44 8.45
CA CYS A 380 36.49 -12.22 9.27
C CYS A 380 36.74 -10.93 8.46
N ARG A 381 37.40 -11.06 7.30
CA ARG A 381 37.65 -9.97 6.34
C ARG A 381 36.35 -9.50 5.67
N LEU A 382 35.44 -10.41 5.35
CA LEU A 382 34.13 -10.09 4.80
C LEU A 382 33.29 -9.30 5.80
N MET A 383 33.30 -9.71 7.07
CA MET A 383 32.60 -9.01 8.14
C MET A 383 33.15 -7.60 8.36
N ARG A 384 34.48 -7.41 8.34
CA ARG A 384 35.11 -6.08 8.43
C ARG A 384 34.82 -5.19 7.22
N ALA A 385 34.78 -5.76 6.01
CA ALA A 385 34.42 -5.02 4.80
C ALA A 385 32.94 -4.63 4.82
N GLY A 386 32.07 -5.53 5.27
CA GLY A 386 30.64 -5.30 5.45
C GLY A 386 30.36 -4.18 6.45
N THR A 387 30.99 -4.21 7.64
CA THR A 387 30.82 -3.16 8.66
C THR A 387 31.35 -1.81 8.20
N PHE A 388 32.46 -1.76 7.45
CA PHE A 388 32.94 -0.51 6.84
C PHE A 388 31.98 0.05 5.79
N LEU A 389 31.40 -0.80 4.93
CA LEU A 389 30.38 -0.36 3.98
C LEU A 389 29.10 0.11 4.69
N ALA A 390 28.68 -0.60 5.73
CA ALA A 390 27.52 -0.24 6.54
C ALA A 390 27.71 1.13 7.22
N SER A 391 28.90 1.44 7.74
CA SER A 391 29.15 2.74 8.38
C SER A 391 29.07 3.94 7.42
N LEU A 392 29.35 3.73 6.12
CA LEU A 392 29.18 4.73 5.07
C LEU A 392 27.70 4.88 4.65
N ILE A 393 26.94 3.80 4.67
CA ILE A 393 25.58 3.72 4.14
C ILE A 393 24.53 4.10 5.18
N ASN A 394 24.69 3.67 6.43
CA ASN A 394 23.71 3.85 7.50
C ASN A 394 23.30 5.32 7.73
N PRO A 395 24.22 6.30 7.72
CA PRO A 395 23.83 7.70 7.82
C PRO A 395 22.97 8.18 6.65
N LEU A 396 23.27 7.72 5.42
CA LEU A 396 22.52 8.07 4.21
C LEU A 396 21.14 7.43 4.20
N ALA A 397 21.05 6.15 4.59
CA ALA A 397 19.79 5.44 4.73
C ALA A 397 18.93 6.08 5.82
N GLY A 398 19.49 6.33 7.01
CA GLY A 398 18.79 7.01 8.11
C GLY A 398 18.30 8.41 7.72
N LEU A 399 19.08 9.17 6.94
CA LEU A 399 18.62 10.45 6.39
C LEU A 399 17.47 10.28 5.39
N PHE A 400 17.52 9.24 4.55
CA PHE A 400 16.43 8.91 3.61
C PHE A 400 15.14 8.54 4.35
N HIS A 401 15.21 7.69 5.39
CA HIS A 401 14.06 7.33 6.23
C HIS A 401 13.51 8.55 6.98
N LYS A 402 14.37 9.39 7.58
CA LYS A 402 13.96 10.64 8.24
C LYS A 402 13.27 11.59 7.27
N LEU A 403 13.77 11.72 6.03
CA LEU A 403 13.14 12.53 4.99
C LEU A 403 11.77 11.97 4.58
N ALA A 404 11.66 10.64 4.41
CA ALA A 404 10.41 9.98 4.08
C ALA A 404 9.36 10.15 5.20
N ARG A 405 9.77 9.93 6.46
CA ARG A 405 8.94 10.13 7.66
C ARG A 405 8.51 11.58 7.80
N TRP A 406 9.44 12.54 7.73
CA TRP A 406 9.12 13.97 7.78
C TRP A 406 8.12 14.37 6.70
N SER A 407 8.34 13.94 5.45
CA SER A 407 7.40 14.25 4.37
C SER A 407 6.03 13.65 4.66
N ALA A 408 5.96 12.40 5.13
CA ALA A 408 4.70 11.72 5.44
C ALA A 408 3.94 12.35 6.62
N THR A 409 4.64 12.93 7.60
CA THR A 409 4.04 13.57 8.79
C THR A 409 3.64 15.03 8.56
N VAL A 410 4.18 15.72 7.55
CA VAL A 410 3.80 17.11 7.21
C VAL A 410 2.45 17.13 6.46
N ARG A 411 1.36 17.15 7.23
CA ARG A 411 -0.03 16.96 6.77
C ARG A 411 -0.66 18.10 6.00
N LEU A 412 -0.12 19.32 6.10
CA LEU A 412 -0.65 20.55 5.43
C LEU A 412 -0.64 20.49 3.89
N THR A 413 -0.27 19.35 3.31
CA THR A 413 0.11 19.23 1.91
C THR A 413 -0.66 18.14 1.16
N PHE A 414 -1.53 17.39 1.84
CA PHE A 414 -2.47 16.48 1.17
C PHE A 414 -3.69 17.26 0.68
N ILE A 415 -3.80 17.42 -0.64
CA ILE A 415 -4.96 18.06 -1.27
C ILE A 415 -5.95 16.94 -1.67
N PRO A 416 -7.19 16.97 -1.16
CA PRO A 416 -8.26 16.10 -1.64
C PRO A 416 -8.50 16.27 -3.14
N ILE A 417 -8.94 15.22 -3.82
CA ILE A 417 -9.13 15.23 -5.27
C ILE A 417 -10.00 16.41 -5.76
N GLU A 418 -11.03 16.75 -5.00
CA GLU A 418 -11.99 17.81 -5.32
C GLU A 418 -11.31 19.19 -5.41
N TRP A 419 -10.43 19.51 -4.44
CA TRP A 419 -9.64 20.74 -4.43
C TRP A 419 -8.60 20.78 -5.54
N LEU A 420 -8.00 19.63 -5.89
CA LEU A 420 -6.98 19.57 -6.93
C LEU A 420 -7.56 19.75 -8.33
N VAL A 421 -8.71 19.13 -8.62
CA VAL A 421 -9.44 19.34 -9.88
C VAL A 421 -9.80 20.81 -10.03
N MET A 422 -10.24 21.47 -8.95
CA MET A 422 -10.51 22.91 -8.95
C MET A 422 -9.26 23.74 -9.28
N ILE A 423 -8.13 23.47 -8.63
CA ILE A 423 -6.86 24.18 -8.90
C ILE A 423 -6.42 23.98 -10.37
N LEU A 424 -6.50 22.76 -10.89
CA LEU A 424 -6.13 22.45 -12.26
C LEU A 424 -7.07 23.10 -13.28
N PHE A 425 -8.37 23.15 -13.00
CA PHE A 425 -9.36 23.81 -13.84
C PHE A 425 -9.09 25.32 -13.91
N VAL A 426 -8.86 25.97 -12.76
CA VAL A 426 -8.51 27.40 -12.69
C VAL A 426 -7.20 27.68 -13.44
N ALA A 427 -6.18 26.84 -13.27
CA ALA A 427 -4.90 26.99 -13.94
C ALA A 427 -5.01 26.81 -15.47
N LEU A 428 -5.74 25.80 -15.93
CA LEU A 428 -6.00 25.55 -17.36
C LEU A 428 -6.73 26.73 -17.99
N LEU A 429 -7.75 27.26 -17.31
CA LEU A 429 -8.53 28.39 -17.80
C LEU A 429 -7.70 29.68 -17.81
N GLY A 430 -6.88 29.93 -16.78
CA GLY A 430 -5.90 31.02 -16.77
C GLY A 430 -4.88 30.92 -17.91
N TYR A 431 -4.42 29.72 -18.23
CA TYR A 431 -3.56 29.46 -19.38
C TYR A 431 -4.27 29.73 -20.72
N VAL A 432 -5.52 29.28 -20.87
CA VAL A 432 -6.33 29.60 -22.06
C VAL A 432 -6.51 31.11 -22.20
N ILE A 433 -6.84 31.84 -21.13
CA ILE A 433 -6.94 33.30 -21.11
C ILE A 433 -5.64 33.97 -21.53
N PHE A 434 -4.51 33.46 -21.04
CA PHE A 434 -3.18 33.98 -21.38
C PHE A 434 -2.83 33.73 -22.86
N GLN A 435 -3.18 32.57 -23.40
CA GLN A 435 -2.89 32.18 -24.79
C GLN A 435 -3.88 32.77 -25.81
N LEU A 436 -5.05 33.21 -25.34
CA LEU A 436 -5.98 34.01 -26.14
C LEU A 436 -5.35 35.39 -26.41
N ASN A 437 -4.55 35.45 -27.48
CA ASN A 437 -3.91 36.65 -28.02
C ASN A 437 -4.91 37.56 -28.74
N THR A 438 -6.02 37.87 -28.06
CA THR A 438 -7.11 38.71 -28.54
C THR A 438 -7.06 40.07 -27.85
N ARG A 439 -7.19 41.14 -28.64
CA ARG A 439 -7.31 42.53 -28.15
C ARG A 439 -8.71 42.84 -27.60
N SER A 440 -9.68 41.94 -27.75
CA SER A 440 -11.05 42.16 -27.30
C SER A 440 -11.16 41.98 -25.79
N ALA A 441 -11.36 43.10 -25.09
CA ALA A 441 -11.62 43.11 -23.65
C ALA A 441 -12.88 42.28 -23.28
N ILE A 442 -13.82 42.12 -24.21
CA ILE A 442 -15.07 41.37 -24.02
C ILE A 442 -14.77 39.87 -23.82
N ILE A 443 -13.92 39.27 -24.66
CA ILE A 443 -13.58 37.84 -24.55
C ILE A 443 -12.84 37.55 -23.24
N LYS A 444 -11.94 38.45 -22.81
CA LYS A 444 -11.25 38.34 -21.52
C LYS A 444 -12.22 38.45 -20.34
N ARG A 445 -13.20 39.37 -20.41
CA ARG A 445 -14.26 39.51 -19.38
C ARG A 445 -15.14 38.27 -19.30
N PHE A 446 -15.59 37.72 -20.43
CA PHE A 446 -16.37 36.47 -20.45
C PHE A 446 -15.57 35.29 -19.89
N ALA A 447 -14.29 35.17 -20.24
CA ALA A 447 -13.45 34.11 -19.69
C ALA A 447 -13.27 34.23 -18.18
N VAL A 448 -13.06 35.45 -17.65
CA VAL A 448 -13.01 35.70 -16.19
C VAL A 448 -14.35 35.35 -15.52
N ILE A 449 -15.49 35.75 -16.10
CA ILE A 449 -16.82 35.42 -15.56
C ILE A 449 -17.02 33.90 -15.50
N ILE A 450 -16.64 33.17 -16.55
CA ILE A 450 -16.70 31.69 -16.56
C ILE A 450 -15.77 31.09 -15.50
N VAL A 451 -14.57 31.64 -15.26
CA VAL A 451 -13.69 31.23 -14.15
C VAL A 451 -14.40 31.43 -12.82
N THR A 452 -14.96 32.62 -12.59
CA THR A 452 -15.60 32.98 -11.33
C THR A 452 -16.83 32.11 -11.07
N ILE A 453 -17.65 31.85 -12.09
CA ILE A 453 -18.79 30.93 -12.00
C ILE A 453 -18.31 29.50 -11.77
N GLY A 454 -17.31 29.02 -12.50
CA GLY A 454 -16.76 27.68 -12.32
C GLY A 454 -16.15 27.48 -10.93
N LEU A 455 -15.46 28.50 -10.41
CA LEU A 455 -14.93 28.52 -9.04
C LEU A 455 -16.06 28.55 -8.01
N ALA A 456 -17.08 29.40 -8.21
CA ALA A 456 -18.23 29.48 -7.32
C ALA A 456 -19.01 28.16 -7.29
N VAL A 457 -19.27 27.52 -8.44
CA VAL A 457 -19.91 26.20 -8.55
C VAL A 457 -19.06 25.12 -7.88
N SER A 458 -17.74 25.15 -8.07
CA SER A 458 -16.82 24.19 -7.41
C SER A 458 -16.82 24.37 -5.89
N ILE A 459 -16.75 25.62 -5.40
CA ILE A 459 -16.86 25.93 -3.97
C ILE A 459 -18.21 25.45 -3.46
N LEU A 460 -19.32 25.79 -4.12
CA LEU A 460 -20.67 25.34 -3.73
C LEU A 460 -20.82 23.82 -3.73
N TRP A 461 -20.15 23.10 -4.64
CA TRP A 461 -20.17 21.64 -4.68
C TRP A 461 -19.35 21.04 -3.53
N ILE A 462 -18.19 21.61 -3.21
CA ILE A 462 -17.32 21.19 -2.12
C ILE A 462 -17.93 21.54 -0.75
N THR A 463 -18.52 22.72 -0.62
CA THR A 463 -19.18 23.21 0.60
C THR A 463 -20.63 22.75 0.69
N ARG A 464 -21.11 21.92 -0.26
CA ARG A 464 -22.40 21.29 -0.13
C ARG A 464 -22.33 20.41 1.11
N GLU A 465 -23.03 20.82 2.16
CA GLU A 465 -23.16 20.03 3.38
C GLU A 465 -23.47 18.58 3.00
N ARG A 466 -22.57 17.68 3.37
CA ARG A 466 -22.83 16.24 3.29
C ARG A 466 -23.81 15.96 4.42
N LYS A 467 -25.11 16.10 4.18
CA LYS A 467 -26.15 16.02 5.22
C LYS A 467 -26.30 14.63 5.87
N ASP A 468 -25.54 13.65 5.41
CA ASP A 468 -25.71 12.25 5.78
C ASP A 468 -24.54 11.80 6.65
N TRP A 469 -24.85 11.26 7.81
CA TRP A 469 -23.92 10.49 8.61
C TRP A 469 -23.61 9.19 7.89
N ARG A 470 -22.36 8.74 7.95
CA ARG A 470 -21.94 7.44 7.40
C ARG A 470 -21.34 6.60 8.49
N VAL A 471 -21.89 5.40 8.68
CA VAL A 471 -21.31 4.36 9.52
C VAL A 471 -20.86 3.26 8.60
N ILE A 472 -19.55 3.01 8.55
CA ILE A 472 -18.92 2.07 7.63
C ILE A 472 -18.37 0.92 8.46
N PHE A 473 -19.05 -0.22 8.40
CA PHE A 473 -18.56 -1.48 8.95
C PHE A 473 -17.59 -2.07 7.93
N LEU A 474 -16.29 -2.03 8.26
CA LEU A 474 -15.24 -2.44 7.35
C LEU A 474 -15.09 -3.96 7.36
N ASP A 475 -14.77 -4.51 6.20
CA ASP A 475 -14.38 -5.91 6.09
C ASP A 475 -12.90 -6.05 6.47
N VAL A 476 -12.66 -6.43 7.71
CA VAL A 476 -11.32 -6.65 8.28
C VAL A 476 -11.04 -8.13 8.54
N ASP A 477 -11.56 -9.00 7.68
CA ASP A 477 -11.51 -10.46 7.87
C ASP A 477 -12.16 -10.85 9.22
N GLN A 478 -11.46 -11.60 10.06
CA GLN A 478 -11.93 -11.89 11.41
C GLN A 478 -11.48 -10.76 12.34
N GLY A 479 -12.44 -10.08 12.97
CA GLY A 479 -12.22 -8.91 13.81
C GLY A 479 -13.24 -7.81 13.52
N ASP A 480 -13.03 -6.66 14.15
CA ASP A 480 -13.92 -5.50 14.03
C ASP A 480 -13.22 -4.20 13.67
N ALA A 481 -13.87 -3.41 12.80
CA ALA A 481 -13.51 -2.03 12.55
C ALA A 481 -14.71 -1.28 11.97
N THR A 482 -15.21 -0.29 12.70
CA THR A 482 -16.32 0.56 12.26
C THR A 482 -15.93 2.02 12.27
N LEU A 483 -16.01 2.67 11.10
CA LEU A 483 -15.72 4.09 10.94
C LEU A 483 -17.01 4.90 10.83
N ILE A 484 -17.26 5.77 11.80
CA ILE A 484 -18.35 6.73 11.83
C ILE A 484 -17.83 8.09 11.34
N ILE A 485 -18.51 8.68 10.37
CA ILE A 485 -18.17 9.97 9.76
C ILE A 485 -19.37 10.90 9.83
N SER A 486 -19.18 12.05 10.49
CA SER A 486 -20.21 13.08 10.59
C SER A 486 -20.31 13.94 9.33
N PRO A 487 -21.46 14.59 9.09
CA PRO A 487 -21.63 15.65 8.10
C PRO A 487 -20.56 16.74 8.13
N GLU A 488 -20.14 17.11 9.34
CA GLU A 488 -19.14 18.14 9.62
C GLU A 488 -17.70 17.64 9.44
N GLY A 489 -17.51 16.33 9.24
CA GLY A 489 -16.23 15.69 9.04
C GLY A 489 -15.56 15.19 10.32
N TYR A 490 -16.28 15.17 11.45
CA TYR A 490 -15.80 14.48 12.65
C TYR A 490 -15.81 12.97 12.45
N THR A 491 -14.86 12.30 13.10
CA THR A 491 -14.59 10.88 12.85
C THR A 491 -14.42 10.11 14.16
N CYS A 492 -15.15 9.01 14.27
CA CYS A 492 -15.02 8.04 15.35
C CYS A 492 -14.71 6.67 14.75
N LEU A 493 -13.59 6.05 15.12
CA LEU A 493 -13.26 4.68 14.75
C LEU A 493 -13.50 3.80 15.98
N ILE A 494 -14.31 2.74 15.84
CA ILE A 494 -14.50 1.71 16.85
C ILE A 494 -13.81 0.45 16.34
N ASP A 495 -12.76 0.01 17.04
CA ASP A 495 -11.83 -1.06 16.66
C ASP A 495 -11.10 -0.85 15.31
N GLY A 496 -10.05 -1.64 15.10
CA GLY A 496 -9.09 -1.49 14.02
C GLY A 496 -8.83 -2.74 13.17
N GLY A 497 -9.37 -3.89 13.53
CA GLY A 497 -9.02 -5.17 12.92
C GLY A 497 -7.63 -5.67 13.33
N ASP A 498 -7.24 -6.79 12.73
CA ASP A 498 -5.93 -7.43 12.91
C ASP A 498 -4.79 -6.67 12.16
N ARG A 499 -3.60 -7.24 12.19
CA ARG A 499 -2.39 -6.75 11.53
C ARG A 499 -2.62 -6.47 10.05
N GLY A 500 -2.22 -5.27 9.64
CA GLY A 500 -2.31 -4.75 8.28
C GLY A 500 -3.60 -4.00 7.99
N HIS A 501 -4.66 -4.15 8.80
CA HIS A 501 -5.93 -3.49 8.52
C HIS A 501 -5.84 -1.96 8.72
N GLY A 502 -5.01 -1.46 9.62
CA GLY A 502 -4.72 -0.03 9.75
C GLY A 502 -4.12 0.55 8.46
N PHE A 503 -3.04 -0.05 7.95
CA PHE A 503 -2.33 0.42 6.74
C PHE A 503 -3.05 0.18 5.41
N TYR A 504 -3.70 -0.98 5.26
CA TYR A 504 -4.18 -1.48 3.96
C TYR A 504 -5.71 -1.47 3.82
N THR A 505 -6.46 -1.24 4.91
CA THR A 505 -7.92 -1.20 4.90
C THR A 505 -8.48 0.15 5.37
N ILE A 506 -8.16 0.57 6.60
CA ILE A 506 -8.68 1.80 7.21
C ILE A 506 -8.09 3.05 6.56
N LEU A 507 -6.76 3.14 6.43
CA LEU A 507 -6.11 4.31 5.84
C LEU A 507 -6.57 4.64 4.41
N PRO A 508 -6.75 3.66 3.49
CA PRO A 508 -7.35 3.90 2.19
C PRO A 508 -8.76 4.50 2.27
N VAL A 509 -9.61 4.04 3.19
CA VAL A 509 -10.97 4.55 3.40
C VAL A 509 -10.94 5.99 3.93
N VAL A 510 -10.12 6.25 4.95
CA VAL A 510 -9.89 7.60 5.51
C VAL A 510 -9.49 8.58 4.40
N ARG A 511 -8.59 8.16 3.50
CA ARG A 511 -8.18 8.98 2.35
C ARG A 511 -9.27 9.14 1.30
N LEU A 512 -10.00 8.08 0.99
CA LEU A 512 -11.11 8.10 0.03
C LEU A 512 -12.13 9.18 0.40
N PHE A 513 -12.46 9.26 1.68
CA PHE A 513 -13.37 10.27 2.21
C PHE A 513 -12.72 11.62 2.51
N SER A 514 -11.44 11.78 2.16
CA SER A 514 -10.67 13.02 2.32
C SER A 514 -10.52 13.47 3.78
N LEU A 515 -10.56 12.52 4.70
CA LEU A 515 -10.41 12.73 6.12
C LEU A 515 -8.93 12.94 6.46
N ARG A 516 -8.67 13.88 7.37
CA ARG A 516 -7.29 14.26 7.74
C ARG A 516 -6.73 13.44 8.90
N ARG A 517 -7.61 12.98 9.78
CA ARG A 517 -7.31 12.25 11.02
C ARG A 517 -8.57 11.51 11.47
N ILE A 518 -8.41 10.76 12.54
CA ILE A 518 -9.46 10.14 13.34
C ILE A 518 -9.51 10.90 14.65
N ASP A 519 -10.63 11.59 14.93
CA ASP A 519 -10.75 12.48 16.10
C ASP A 519 -10.86 11.68 17.41
N ILE A 520 -11.52 10.52 17.36
CA ILE A 520 -11.61 9.55 18.46
C ILE A 520 -11.44 8.14 17.88
N ALA A 521 -10.54 7.34 18.45
CA ALA A 521 -10.49 5.90 18.24
C ALA A 521 -10.86 5.22 19.56
N ILE A 522 -11.81 4.28 19.51
CA ILE A 522 -12.27 3.50 20.67
C ILE A 522 -11.86 2.05 20.43
N VAL A 523 -11.16 1.44 21.37
CA VAL A 523 -10.83 0.01 21.38
C VAL A 523 -11.83 -0.66 22.33
N THR A 524 -12.63 -1.62 21.87
CA THR A 524 -13.58 -2.31 22.75
C THR A 524 -12.87 -3.17 23.77
N HIS A 525 -11.87 -3.95 23.33
CA HIS A 525 -10.95 -4.73 24.15
C HIS A 525 -9.64 -4.92 23.38
N ALA A 526 -8.55 -5.26 24.06
CA ALA A 526 -7.20 -5.15 23.51
C ALA A 526 -6.69 -6.44 22.80
N HIS A 527 -7.57 -7.25 22.23
CA HIS A 527 -7.15 -8.40 21.41
C HIS A 527 -6.61 -7.98 20.05
N GLY A 528 -5.79 -8.84 19.46
CA GLY A 528 -5.10 -8.58 18.20
C GLY A 528 -6.03 -8.19 17.05
N ASP A 529 -7.17 -8.86 16.92
CA ASP A 529 -8.19 -8.66 15.89
C ASP A 529 -9.11 -7.45 16.09
N HIS A 530 -8.95 -6.73 17.21
CA HIS A 530 -9.61 -5.44 17.45
C HIS A 530 -8.61 -4.28 17.54
N ALA A 531 -7.46 -4.48 18.18
CA ALA A 531 -6.55 -3.40 18.56
C ALA A 531 -5.35 -3.20 17.62
N THR A 532 -4.93 -4.21 16.85
CA THR A 532 -3.67 -4.11 16.06
C THR A 532 -3.74 -3.01 15.01
N GLY A 533 -4.86 -2.90 14.29
CA GLY A 533 -5.03 -1.82 13.31
C GLY A 533 -5.02 -0.42 13.94
N ILE A 534 -5.48 -0.27 15.19
CA ILE A 534 -5.38 1.00 15.93
C ILE A 534 -3.93 1.31 16.29
N ALA A 535 -3.14 0.31 16.71
CA ALA A 535 -1.70 0.48 16.95
C ALA A 535 -0.97 0.99 15.69
N GLU A 536 -1.26 0.41 14.52
CA GLU A 536 -0.71 0.87 13.23
C GLU A 536 -1.09 2.33 12.90
N LEU A 537 -2.31 2.74 13.25
CA LEU A 537 -2.78 4.11 13.06
C LEU A 537 -2.12 5.10 14.03
N LEU A 538 -1.82 4.68 15.27
CA LEU A 538 -1.04 5.47 16.24
C LEU A 538 0.39 5.69 15.74
N GLU A 539 1.05 4.66 15.20
CA GLU A 539 2.38 4.78 14.59
C GLU A 539 2.39 5.84 13.46
N CYS A 540 1.32 5.86 12.66
CA CYS A 540 1.10 6.84 11.60
C CYS A 540 0.66 8.24 12.09
N ARG A 541 0.41 8.39 13.40
CA ARG A 541 -0.13 9.59 14.05
C ARG A 541 -1.53 9.96 13.55
N MET A 542 -2.34 9.00 13.12
CA MET A 542 -3.63 9.27 12.50
C MET A 542 -4.75 9.54 13.50
N ILE A 543 -4.55 9.20 14.77
CA ILE A 543 -5.54 9.31 15.85
C ILE A 543 -5.21 10.53 16.74
N GLU A 544 -6.23 11.30 17.12
CA GLU A 544 -6.11 12.45 18.02
C GLU A 544 -6.38 12.09 19.49
N ARG A 545 -7.37 11.23 19.74
CA ARG A 545 -7.71 10.71 21.07
C ARG A 545 -7.95 9.21 20.99
N LEU A 546 -7.39 8.49 21.95
CA LEU A 546 -7.59 7.05 22.13
C LEU A 546 -8.49 6.83 23.35
N CYS A 547 -9.54 6.04 23.18
CA CYS A 547 -10.41 5.60 24.25
C CYS A 547 -10.32 4.09 24.39
N MET A 548 -10.28 3.60 25.62
CA MET A 548 -10.16 2.17 25.91
C MET A 548 -10.89 1.85 27.20
N PRO A 549 -11.29 0.59 27.44
CA PRO A 549 -11.87 0.20 28.72
C PRO A 549 -10.90 0.51 29.86
N VAL A 550 -11.44 0.69 31.06
CA VAL A 550 -10.62 0.72 32.27
C VAL A 550 -10.14 -0.70 32.55
N VAL A 551 -8.86 -0.99 32.32
CA VAL A 551 -8.27 -2.33 32.50
C VAL A 551 -7.17 -2.24 33.55
N SER A 552 -7.16 -3.16 34.52
CA SER A 552 -6.03 -3.29 35.45
C SER A 552 -4.84 -3.96 34.75
N HIS A 553 -3.61 -3.56 35.12
CA HIS A 553 -2.41 -4.18 34.56
C HIS A 553 -2.44 -5.70 34.77
N ARG A 554 -2.57 -6.46 33.68
CA ARG A 554 -2.35 -7.91 33.68
C ARG A 554 -0.84 -8.11 33.72
N GLU A 555 -0.27 -8.40 34.90
CA GLU A 555 1.07 -8.99 34.94
C GLU A 555 1.01 -10.24 34.05
N SER A 556 1.80 -10.25 32.97
CA SER A 556 1.91 -11.38 32.05
C SER A 556 2.38 -12.60 32.84
N ARG A 557 1.44 -13.33 33.44
CA ARG A 557 1.72 -14.63 34.05
C ARG A 557 1.95 -15.58 32.91
N SER A 558 3.20 -15.97 32.74
CA SER A 558 3.60 -17.20 32.08
C SER A 558 3.06 -18.41 32.85
N SER A 559 1.75 -18.58 32.94
CA SER A 559 1.13 -19.88 33.18
C SER A 559 1.16 -20.61 31.85
N GLY A 560 1.83 -21.76 31.81
CA GLY A 560 2.12 -22.54 30.61
C GLY A 560 0.90 -23.20 29.95
N GLU A 561 -0.18 -22.46 29.73
CA GLU A 561 -1.27 -22.80 28.82
C GLU A 561 -1.23 -21.83 27.65
N GLU A 562 -1.30 -22.39 26.44
CA GLU A 562 -1.18 -21.70 25.15
C GLU A 562 -2.38 -20.76 24.91
N ASP A 563 -2.45 -19.62 25.58
CA ASP A 563 -3.38 -18.54 25.18
C ASP A 563 -2.81 -17.83 23.95
N TRP A 564 -3.45 -18.05 22.81
CA TRP A 564 -3.08 -17.51 21.49
C TRP A 564 -3.43 -16.02 21.32
N GLU A 565 -3.98 -15.37 22.35
CA GLU A 565 -4.50 -14.00 22.28
C GLU A 565 -3.48 -13.00 22.87
N VAL A 566 -2.99 -12.11 22.01
CA VAL A 566 -2.03 -11.07 22.39
C VAL A 566 -2.79 -9.86 22.91
N ASP A 567 -2.65 -9.57 24.20
CA ASP A 567 -3.12 -8.31 24.81
C ASP A 567 -2.19 -7.15 24.38
N LEU A 568 -2.77 -6.16 23.71
CA LEU A 568 -2.05 -5.00 23.16
C LEU A 568 -2.15 -3.74 24.02
N THR A 569 -2.72 -3.81 25.23
CA THR A 569 -2.96 -2.65 26.11
C THR A 569 -1.70 -1.79 26.32
N GLU A 570 -0.59 -2.40 26.76
CA GLU A 570 0.66 -1.67 27.00
C GLU A 570 1.27 -1.10 25.71
N THR A 571 1.14 -1.82 24.60
CA THR A 571 1.64 -1.39 23.29
C THR A 571 0.88 -0.14 22.82
N LEU A 572 -0.44 -0.13 22.99
CA LEU A 572 -1.28 1.02 22.66
C LEU A 572 -0.95 2.25 23.49
N LEU A 573 -0.79 2.08 24.81
CA LEU A 573 -0.42 3.18 25.72
C LEU A 573 0.96 3.75 25.40
N MET A 574 1.95 2.89 25.12
CA MET A 574 3.29 3.31 24.70
C MET A 574 3.24 4.11 23.39
N LEU A 575 2.55 3.60 22.38
CA LEU A 575 2.42 4.27 21.08
C LEU A 575 1.65 5.59 21.18
N ALA A 576 0.65 5.65 22.06
CA ALA A 576 -0.10 6.87 22.32
C ALA A 576 0.74 7.93 23.04
N ASP A 577 1.54 7.55 24.05
CA ASP A 577 2.45 8.45 24.75
C ASP A 577 3.54 8.99 23.82
N GLU A 578 4.22 8.11 23.08
CA GLU A 578 5.15 8.52 22.02
C GLU A 578 4.44 9.43 21.01
N GLY A 579 3.16 9.11 20.75
CA GLY A 579 2.14 9.78 19.96
C GLY A 579 1.88 11.23 20.33
N GLY A 580 1.97 11.57 21.61
CA GLY A 580 1.29 12.72 22.20
C GLY A 580 -0.23 12.64 22.08
N VAL A 581 -0.78 11.42 22.01
CA VAL A 581 -2.22 11.14 21.88
C VAL A 581 -2.82 11.07 23.27
N TYR A 582 -3.93 11.78 23.48
CA TYR A 582 -4.62 11.76 24.76
C TYR A 582 -5.42 10.46 24.92
N CYS A 583 -5.08 9.67 25.94
CA CYS A 583 -5.77 8.43 26.29
C CYS A 583 -6.86 8.70 27.33
N VAL A 584 -8.05 8.11 27.11
CA VAL A 584 -9.20 8.19 28.02
C VAL A 584 -9.63 6.77 28.36
N ALA A 585 -9.63 6.44 29.65
CA ALA A 585 -10.24 5.21 30.13
C ALA A 585 -11.76 5.41 30.24
N LEU A 586 -12.54 4.47 29.70
CA LEU A 586 -14.00 4.50 29.66
C LEU A 586 -14.61 3.44 30.57
N LYS A 587 -15.65 3.82 31.32
CA LYS A 587 -16.48 2.93 32.15
C LYS A 587 -17.97 3.24 31.98
N ALA A 588 -18.80 2.32 32.47
CA ALA A 588 -20.24 2.44 32.46
C ALA A 588 -20.70 3.75 33.10
N GLY A 589 -21.60 4.46 32.42
CA GLY A 589 -22.08 5.78 32.82
C GLY A 589 -21.31 6.95 32.21
N ASP A 590 -20.13 6.71 31.61
CA ASP A 590 -19.44 7.74 30.84
C ASP A 590 -20.21 8.06 29.55
N ARG A 591 -20.10 9.32 29.12
CA ARG A 591 -20.66 9.82 27.86
C ARG A 591 -19.62 10.62 27.10
N LEU A 592 -19.43 10.28 25.84
CA LEU A 592 -18.60 11.06 24.90
C LEU A 592 -19.49 11.82 23.92
N GLU A 593 -19.10 13.06 23.63
CA GLU A 593 -19.78 13.92 22.67
C GLU A 593 -18.80 14.31 21.56
N LEU A 594 -19.19 14.03 20.31
CA LEU A 594 -18.42 14.40 19.13
C LEU A 594 -19.33 15.05 18.09
N GLY A 595 -19.48 16.37 18.20
CA GLY A 595 -20.46 17.11 17.39
C GLY A 595 -21.88 16.73 17.80
N SER A 596 -22.66 16.16 16.88
CA SER A 596 -24.00 15.63 17.17
C SER A 596 -24.04 14.10 17.37
N LEU A 597 -22.89 13.42 17.41
CA LEU A 597 -22.78 12.04 17.85
C LEU A 597 -22.66 11.98 19.38
N LEU A 598 -23.58 11.27 20.01
CA LEU A 598 -23.53 10.94 21.44
C LEU A 598 -23.14 9.46 21.58
N ILE A 599 -22.18 9.17 22.45
CA ILE A 599 -21.74 7.80 22.73
C ILE A 599 -21.91 7.57 24.23
N ASP A 600 -22.90 6.76 24.60
CA ASP A 600 -23.11 6.29 25.98
C ASP A 600 -22.32 5.00 26.20
N VAL A 601 -21.57 4.92 27.30
CA VAL A 601 -20.86 3.69 27.71
C VAL A 601 -21.73 2.92 28.70
N PHE A 602 -22.08 1.69 28.36
CA PHE A 602 -22.92 0.83 29.20
C PHE A 602 -22.14 -0.20 30.00
N TYR A 603 -20.93 -0.55 29.60
CA TYR A 603 -20.10 -1.59 30.24
C TYR A 603 -18.63 -1.42 29.81
N PRO A 604 -17.62 -1.78 30.64
CA PRO A 604 -17.67 -2.34 32.00
C PRO A 604 -17.83 -1.28 33.11
N GLU A 605 -18.23 -1.67 34.32
CA GLU A 605 -18.52 -0.76 35.47
C GLU A 605 -17.28 -0.25 36.20
N GLU A 606 -16.32 -1.13 36.45
CA GLU A 606 -15.13 -0.88 37.28
C GLU A 606 -13.94 -1.67 36.71
N GLU A 607 -12.72 -1.27 37.06
CA GLU A 607 -11.51 -2.08 36.86
C GLU A 607 -11.68 -3.41 37.60
N ARG A 608 -11.46 -4.53 36.91
CA ARG A 608 -11.59 -5.86 37.51
C ARG A 608 -10.37 -6.72 37.17
N ASP A 609 -9.80 -7.35 38.19
CA ASP A 609 -8.69 -8.28 38.02
C ASP A 609 -9.14 -9.65 37.50
N ASN A 610 -8.34 -10.24 36.61
CA ASN A 610 -8.39 -11.65 36.20
C ASN A 610 -9.71 -12.13 35.54
N ARG A 611 -10.17 -11.45 34.48
CA ARG A 611 -11.21 -11.99 33.57
C ARG A 611 -10.74 -12.06 32.11
N ASP A 612 -11.52 -12.80 31.32
CA ASP A 612 -11.44 -12.85 29.86
C ASP A 612 -11.66 -11.43 29.31
N LEU A 613 -10.73 -10.94 28.48
CA LEU A 613 -10.78 -9.61 27.88
C LEU A 613 -12.04 -9.40 27.02
N ASN A 614 -12.61 -10.48 26.48
CA ASN A 614 -13.86 -10.43 25.74
C ASN A 614 -15.02 -9.97 26.64
N ASP A 615 -15.07 -10.47 27.87
CA ASP A 615 -16.08 -10.11 28.87
C ASP A 615 -15.85 -8.73 29.51
N ASP A 616 -14.73 -8.07 29.21
CA ASP A 616 -14.43 -6.68 29.56
C ASP A 616 -14.59 -5.73 28.35
N SER A 617 -15.12 -6.22 27.23
CA SER A 617 -15.41 -5.42 26.03
C SER A 617 -16.32 -4.23 26.34
N LEU A 618 -15.95 -3.05 25.85
CA LEU A 618 -16.84 -1.89 25.91
C LEU A 618 -18.15 -2.17 25.18
N VAL A 619 -19.26 -1.91 25.87
CA VAL A 619 -20.59 -1.86 25.25
C VAL A 619 -21.00 -0.42 25.14
N LEU A 620 -21.21 0.03 23.91
CA LEU A 620 -21.39 1.44 23.55
C LEU A 620 -22.67 1.63 22.77
N ARG A 621 -23.45 2.65 23.11
CA ARG A 621 -24.58 3.09 22.29
C ARG A 621 -24.24 4.42 21.63
N CYS A 622 -24.14 4.40 20.30
CA CYS A 622 -24.02 5.59 19.48
C CYS A 622 -25.41 6.10 19.08
N GLU A 623 -25.72 7.35 19.39
CA GLU A 623 -26.97 8.01 19.00
C GLU A 623 -26.69 9.15 18.02
N ILE A 624 -27.38 9.11 16.88
CA ILE A 624 -27.28 10.09 15.80
C ILE A 624 -28.68 10.58 15.44
N GLY A 625 -29.06 11.75 15.94
CA GLY A 625 -30.39 12.34 15.67
C GLY A 625 -31.55 11.40 16.04
N GLY A 626 -31.44 10.70 17.17
CA GLY A 626 -32.40 9.71 17.66
C GLY A 626 -32.24 8.29 17.08
N PHE A 627 -31.40 8.10 16.06
CA PHE A 627 -31.09 6.77 15.52
C PHE A 627 -30.00 6.10 16.37
N LYS A 628 -30.29 4.92 16.91
CA LYS A 628 -29.45 4.23 17.91
C LYS A 628 -28.72 3.04 17.31
N ILE A 629 -27.41 2.95 17.55
CA ILE A 629 -26.57 1.81 17.18
C ILE A 629 -25.90 1.28 18.44
N LEU A 630 -26.09 0.00 18.74
CA LEU A 630 -25.44 -0.68 19.86
C LEU A 630 -24.23 -1.48 19.35
N PHE A 631 -23.05 -1.16 19.86
CA PHE A 631 -21.81 -1.91 19.68
C PHE A 631 -21.53 -2.69 20.96
N THR A 632 -21.32 -3.98 20.82
CA THR A 632 -21.20 -4.89 21.97
C THR A 632 -19.81 -5.50 22.13
N GLY A 633 -18.89 -5.26 21.18
CA GLY A 633 -17.62 -5.98 21.10
C GLY A 633 -17.85 -7.49 21.20
N ASP A 634 -16.99 -8.16 21.96
CA ASP A 634 -16.96 -9.62 22.06
C ASP A 634 -17.62 -10.17 23.34
N VAL A 635 -18.49 -9.36 23.95
CA VAL A 635 -19.21 -9.72 25.17
C VAL A 635 -19.90 -11.08 25.01
N THR A 636 -19.67 -11.97 25.98
CA THR A 636 -20.32 -13.28 26.04
C THR A 636 -21.68 -13.20 26.74
N GLU A 637 -22.43 -14.30 26.73
CA GLU A 637 -23.68 -14.43 27.50
C GLU A 637 -23.53 -14.03 28.99
N THR A 638 -22.33 -14.17 29.56
CA THR A 638 -22.02 -13.71 30.92
C THR A 638 -22.13 -12.20 31.05
N GLY A 639 -21.54 -11.42 30.14
CA GLY A 639 -21.67 -9.97 30.13
C GLY A 639 -23.06 -9.51 29.69
N GLU A 640 -23.73 -10.21 28.77
CA GLU A 640 -25.13 -9.95 28.41
C GLU A 640 -26.07 -10.02 29.61
N ARG A 641 -25.91 -11.05 30.46
CA ARG A 641 -26.71 -11.20 31.68
C ARG A 641 -26.47 -10.05 32.66
N GLN A 642 -25.24 -9.54 32.74
CA GLN A 642 -24.93 -8.38 33.57
C GLN A 642 -25.61 -7.12 33.02
N LEU A 643 -25.56 -6.89 31.70
CA LEU A 643 -26.27 -5.79 31.04
C LEU A 643 -27.78 -5.85 31.28
N LEU A 644 -28.39 -7.04 31.16
CA LEU A 644 -29.83 -7.23 31.38
C LEU A 644 -30.24 -7.05 32.84
N SER A 645 -29.34 -7.35 33.79
CA SER A 645 -29.60 -7.11 35.21
C SER A 645 -29.65 -5.62 35.56
N ARG A 646 -29.09 -4.77 34.70
CA ARG A 646 -29.13 -3.33 34.84
C ARG A 646 -30.45 -2.83 34.25
N SER A 647 -31.12 -1.93 34.96
CA SER A 647 -32.34 -1.27 34.47
C SER A 647 -32.01 -0.17 33.44
N ILE A 648 -31.23 -0.52 32.42
CA ILE A 648 -30.81 0.37 31.33
C ILE A 648 -31.57 0.04 30.04
N ASP A 649 -31.86 1.07 29.26
CA ASP A 649 -32.50 0.91 27.95
C ASP A 649 -31.46 0.46 26.90
N LEU A 650 -31.50 -0.84 26.57
CA LEU A 650 -30.64 -1.45 25.54
C LEU A 650 -31.22 -1.35 24.13
N SER A 651 -32.38 -0.69 23.94
CA SER A 651 -33.00 -0.60 22.62
C SER A 651 -32.09 0.06 21.58
N ALA A 652 -32.03 -0.51 20.38
CA ALA A 652 -31.27 0.04 19.26
C ALA A 652 -31.91 -0.26 17.91
N ASP A 653 -31.74 0.64 16.93
CA ASP A 653 -32.16 0.39 15.55
C ASP A 653 -31.23 -0.60 14.85
N VAL A 654 -29.94 -0.54 15.19
CA VAL A 654 -28.89 -1.42 14.67
C VAL A 654 -28.14 -2.07 15.82
N LEU A 655 -28.07 -3.39 15.81
CA LEU A 655 -27.16 -4.15 16.66
C LEU A 655 -25.94 -4.57 15.84
N HIS A 656 -24.76 -4.11 16.24
CA HIS A 656 -23.51 -4.75 15.84
C HIS A 656 -23.34 -6.00 16.72
N VAL A 657 -23.41 -7.17 16.10
CA VAL A 657 -23.68 -8.45 16.78
C VAL A 657 -22.45 -8.90 17.57
N PRO A 658 -22.61 -9.30 18.85
CA PRO A 658 -21.48 -9.64 19.68
C PRO A 658 -20.62 -10.79 19.15
N HIS A 659 -19.31 -10.69 19.34
CA HIS A 659 -18.34 -11.76 19.15
C HIS A 659 -18.45 -12.44 17.78
N HIS A 660 -18.61 -11.61 16.74
CA HIS A 660 -18.77 -12.03 15.34
C HIS A 660 -19.93 -13.02 15.09
N GLY A 661 -20.90 -13.10 16.00
CA GLY A 661 -21.95 -14.11 15.99
C GLY A 661 -21.52 -15.48 16.50
N SER A 662 -20.68 -15.50 17.54
CA SER A 662 -20.35 -16.71 18.30
C SER A 662 -21.59 -17.35 18.93
N LYS A 663 -21.57 -18.68 19.07
CA LYS A 663 -22.63 -19.41 19.79
C LYS A 663 -22.72 -19.05 21.27
N SER A 664 -21.64 -18.52 21.86
CA SER A 664 -21.55 -18.12 23.27
C SER A 664 -22.12 -16.74 23.57
N SER A 665 -22.64 -16.04 22.55
CA SER A 665 -23.25 -14.72 22.66
C SER A 665 -24.61 -14.68 21.94
N SER A 666 -25.20 -13.49 21.90
CA SER A 666 -26.51 -13.15 21.34
C SER A 666 -27.65 -13.96 21.95
N SER A 667 -27.67 -14.13 23.27
CA SER A 667 -28.76 -14.84 23.99
C SER A 667 -30.13 -14.27 23.61
N MET A 668 -31.16 -15.12 23.63
CA MET A 668 -32.50 -14.67 23.20
C MET A 668 -33.01 -13.52 24.07
N ALA A 669 -32.82 -13.59 25.38
CA ALA A 669 -33.21 -12.52 26.31
C ALA A 669 -32.50 -11.20 26.01
N PHE A 670 -31.22 -11.24 25.61
CA PHE A 670 -30.49 -10.06 25.18
C PHE A 670 -31.06 -9.47 23.89
N LEU A 671 -31.27 -10.32 22.88
CA LEU A 671 -31.82 -9.91 21.58
C LEU A 671 -33.24 -9.34 21.69
N GLU A 672 -34.08 -9.89 22.57
CA GLU A 672 -35.43 -9.37 22.85
C GLU A 672 -35.40 -8.01 23.54
N SER A 673 -34.43 -7.78 24.44
CA SER A 673 -34.24 -6.49 25.12
C SER A 673 -33.72 -5.40 24.17
N VAL A 674 -32.79 -5.74 23.27
CA VAL A 674 -32.27 -4.80 22.26
C VAL A 674 -33.31 -4.52 21.17
N SER A 675 -34.06 -5.54 20.76
CA SER A 675 -35.07 -5.51 19.69
C SER A 675 -34.60 -4.79 18.40
N PRO A 676 -33.46 -5.18 17.81
CA PRO A 676 -32.90 -4.48 16.66
C PRO A 676 -33.70 -4.71 15.39
N ARG A 677 -33.83 -3.66 14.57
CA ARG A 677 -34.35 -3.78 13.21
C ARG A 677 -33.32 -4.37 12.25
N MET A 678 -32.06 -3.99 12.43
CA MET A 678 -30.94 -4.46 11.62
C MET A 678 -29.86 -5.05 12.51
N SER A 679 -29.25 -6.15 12.08
CA SER A 679 -28.13 -6.78 12.78
C SER A 679 -26.94 -6.91 11.84
N VAL A 680 -25.82 -6.29 12.21
CA VAL A 680 -24.57 -6.31 11.45
C VAL A 680 -23.61 -7.30 12.09
N ILE A 681 -23.10 -8.24 11.30
CA ILE A 681 -22.09 -9.21 11.72
C ILE A 681 -20.81 -8.92 10.94
N SER A 682 -19.82 -8.35 11.62
CA SER A 682 -18.44 -8.31 11.11
C SER A 682 -17.81 -9.68 11.30
N VAL A 683 -17.45 -10.31 10.19
CA VAL A 683 -16.90 -11.66 10.17
C VAL A 683 -16.16 -11.91 8.86
N GLY A 684 -15.11 -12.71 8.92
CA GLY A 684 -14.29 -13.04 7.75
C GLY A 684 -14.90 -14.17 6.92
N ARG A 685 -14.76 -14.11 5.59
CA ARG A 685 -15.23 -15.15 4.65
C ARG A 685 -14.65 -16.53 4.90
N ASP A 686 -13.41 -16.58 5.37
CA ASP A 686 -12.66 -17.81 5.61
C ASP A 686 -12.24 -17.92 7.09
N ASN A 687 -13.06 -17.42 8.00
CA ASN A 687 -12.78 -17.49 9.42
C ASN A 687 -12.73 -18.95 9.91
N ARG A 688 -11.82 -19.24 10.84
CA ARG A 688 -11.59 -20.60 11.36
C ARG A 688 -12.58 -20.99 12.45
N PHE A 689 -13.30 -20.01 12.99
CA PHE A 689 -14.21 -20.17 14.13
C PHE A 689 -15.60 -20.68 13.72
N SER A 690 -15.86 -20.80 12.41
CA SER A 690 -17.18 -21.14 11.86
C SER A 690 -18.26 -20.14 12.28
N HIS A 691 -17.88 -18.88 12.48
CA HIS A 691 -18.78 -17.77 12.74
C HIS A 691 -19.35 -17.22 11.42
N PRO A 692 -20.55 -16.61 11.43
CA PRO A 692 -21.50 -16.63 12.53
C PRO A 692 -22.15 -18.01 12.64
N HIS A 693 -22.40 -18.45 13.87
CA HIS A 693 -23.00 -19.75 14.11
C HIS A 693 -24.47 -19.78 13.65
N VAL A 694 -24.91 -20.92 13.12
CA VAL A 694 -26.27 -21.07 12.55
C VAL A 694 -27.37 -20.75 13.58
N CYS A 695 -27.16 -21.09 14.85
CA CYS A 695 -28.12 -20.77 15.92
C CYS A 695 -28.26 -19.26 16.19
N VAL A 696 -27.20 -18.47 16.04
CA VAL A 696 -27.26 -17.00 16.18
C VAL A 696 -28.07 -16.43 15.03
N LEU A 697 -27.78 -16.87 13.80
CA LEU A 697 -28.55 -16.44 12.61
C LEU A 697 -30.03 -16.79 12.73
N GLN A 698 -30.36 -17.93 13.33
CA GLN A 698 -31.76 -18.31 13.57
C GLN A 698 -32.42 -17.39 14.59
N ARG A 699 -31.78 -17.16 15.76
CA ARG A 699 -32.29 -16.24 16.79
C ARG A 699 -32.54 -14.83 16.24
N LEU A 700 -31.61 -14.30 15.44
CA LEU A 700 -31.75 -12.98 14.81
C LEU A 700 -32.93 -12.93 13.83
N ARG A 701 -33.21 -14.02 13.11
CA ARG A 701 -34.41 -14.10 12.24
C ARG A 701 -35.69 -14.23 13.04
N ASP A 702 -35.66 -14.96 14.15
CA ASP A 702 -36.83 -15.21 14.98
C ASP A 702 -37.35 -13.91 15.63
N ILE A 703 -36.46 -12.97 15.95
CA ILE A 703 -36.84 -11.61 16.40
C ILE A 703 -37.19 -10.64 15.25
N GLY A 704 -37.11 -11.09 14.00
CA GLY A 704 -37.43 -10.29 12.81
C GLY A 704 -36.36 -9.27 12.40
N SER A 705 -35.10 -9.46 12.79
CA SER A 705 -34.00 -8.55 12.42
C SER A 705 -33.42 -8.86 11.03
N ASP A 706 -33.18 -7.81 10.24
CA ASP A 706 -32.48 -7.90 8.95
C ASP A 706 -30.97 -8.10 9.16
N VAL A 707 -30.44 -9.25 8.74
CA VAL A 707 -29.03 -9.62 8.98
C VAL A 707 -28.13 -9.22 7.80
N PHE A 708 -27.13 -8.37 8.08
CA PHE A 708 -26.08 -7.96 7.14
C PHE A 708 -24.72 -8.51 7.59
N ARG A 709 -23.89 -8.98 6.63
CA ARG A 709 -22.63 -9.64 6.95
C ARG A 709 -21.48 -9.18 6.05
N THR A 710 -20.32 -8.89 6.65
CA THR A 710 -19.15 -8.41 5.89
C THR A 710 -18.54 -9.50 5.02
N ASP A 711 -18.55 -10.77 5.46
CA ASP A 711 -18.02 -11.90 4.69
C ASP A 711 -18.67 -12.08 3.30
N ARG A 712 -19.94 -11.70 3.17
CA ARG A 712 -20.71 -11.82 1.91
C ARG A 712 -20.70 -10.55 1.07
N SER A 713 -20.60 -9.41 1.73
CA SER A 713 -20.94 -8.12 1.13
C SER A 713 -19.75 -7.16 1.07
N GLY A 714 -18.59 -7.56 1.60
CA GLY A 714 -17.50 -6.62 1.86
C GLY A 714 -17.94 -5.62 2.93
N ALA A 715 -17.45 -4.38 2.83
CA ALA A 715 -17.90 -3.31 3.71
C ALA A 715 -19.42 -3.09 3.61
N LEU A 716 -20.01 -2.71 4.74
CA LEU A 716 -21.40 -2.31 4.83
C LEU A 716 -21.47 -0.83 5.18
N ILE A 717 -22.24 -0.06 4.41
CA ILE A 717 -22.35 1.40 4.56
C ILE A 717 -23.77 1.74 4.98
N LEU A 718 -23.92 2.18 6.22
CA LEU A 718 -25.15 2.71 6.77
C LEU A 718 -25.14 4.23 6.63
N ASN A 719 -26.03 4.77 5.80
CA ASN A 719 -26.25 6.21 5.71
C ASN A 719 -27.42 6.60 6.60
N ILE A 720 -27.21 7.55 7.51
CA ILE A 720 -28.25 8.03 8.43
C ILE A 720 -28.58 9.48 8.08
N ARG A 721 -29.87 9.73 7.84
CA ARG A 721 -30.40 11.05 7.52
C ARG A 721 -31.75 11.23 8.21
N GLU A 722 -31.92 12.35 8.92
CA GLU A 722 -33.19 12.73 9.56
C GLU A 722 -33.76 11.58 10.43
N GLY A 723 -32.89 10.92 11.20
CA GLY A 723 -33.27 9.80 12.09
C GLY A 723 -33.60 8.48 11.37
N LYS A 724 -33.30 8.36 10.07
CA LYS A 724 -33.53 7.13 9.28
C LYS A 724 -32.23 6.59 8.72
N GLY A 725 -31.95 5.32 8.99
CA GLY A 725 -30.81 4.59 8.46
C GLY A 725 -31.16 3.78 7.20
N THR A 726 -30.30 3.82 6.19
CA THR A 726 -30.35 2.94 5.01
C THR A 726 -29.03 2.21 4.84
N MET A 727 -29.06 0.88 4.87
CA MET A 727 -27.88 0.02 4.69
C MET A 727 -27.61 -0.25 3.21
N THR A 728 -26.34 -0.15 2.80
CA THR A 728 -25.86 -0.48 1.44
C THR A 728 -24.69 -1.46 1.53
N GLU A 729 -24.76 -2.54 0.74
CA GLU A 729 -23.67 -3.51 0.59
C GLU A 729 -22.65 -3.03 -0.44
N TRP A 730 -21.36 -3.12 -0.12
CA TRP A 730 -20.30 -2.71 -1.05
C TRP A 730 -20.21 -3.63 -2.27
N ILE A 731 -20.27 -4.95 -2.06
CA ILE A 731 -20.33 -5.96 -3.11
C ILE A 731 -21.79 -6.34 -3.31
N THR A 732 -22.37 -5.93 -4.44
CA THR A 732 -23.76 -6.24 -4.79
C THR A 732 -23.93 -7.67 -5.32
N PRO A 733 -25.13 -8.27 -5.18
CA PRO A 733 -25.42 -9.63 -5.62
C PRO A 733 -25.09 -9.92 -7.10
N CYS A 734 -25.26 -8.96 -8.01
CA CYS A 734 -24.92 -9.14 -9.43
C CYS A 734 -23.42 -9.37 -9.69
N ILE A 735 -22.55 -8.93 -8.78
CA ILE A 735 -21.11 -9.24 -8.84
C ILE A 735 -20.84 -10.66 -8.31
N ARG A 736 -21.72 -11.20 -7.45
CA ARG A 736 -21.58 -12.54 -6.84
C ARG A 736 -21.77 -13.69 -7.83
N GLU A 737 -22.50 -13.50 -8.93
CA GLU A 737 -22.71 -14.53 -9.96
C GLU A 737 -21.56 -14.58 -11.01
N GLU A 738 -20.75 -13.51 -11.12
CA GLU A 738 -19.51 -13.51 -11.92
C GLU A 738 -18.26 -13.96 -11.13
N GLU A 739 -18.35 -14.07 -9.80
CA GLU A 739 -17.31 -14.67 -8.92
C GLU A 739 -17.37 -16.20 -8.91
#